data_AF-A0ABD3JLE3-F1
#
_entry.id   AF-A0ABD3JLE3-F1
#
_cell.length_a   1.000
_cell.length_b   1.000
_cell.length_c   1.000
_cell.angle_alpha   90.00
_cell.angle_beta   90.00
_cell.angle_gamma   90.00
#
_symmetry.space_group_name_H-M   'P 1'
#
loop_
_entity.id
_entity.type
_entity.pdbx_description
1 polymer ?
#
loop_
_entity_poly.entity_id
_entity_poly.type
_entity_poly.pdbx_seq_one_letter_code
_entity_poly.pdbx_strand_id
1 'polypeptide(L)'
;MGVWGDTVTLVLIPGSALVGIGFALLQWFLVSRVKVTEDVNGYHENLMENEDQEEGVDQLGVLIKCSEIQNAIAVGATSFLFTEYKYLTIFMGAFGAIIFLFLGSVKGFSTESEPCSYNPENLCKPALANAIFSTVAFLLGALTSVLSGFLGMKIATYANARTTLEARKGVGKAFIVAFRSGAVMGFLLAANGLLVLYVSINLFKIYYGDDWEGLYESITGYGLGGSSMALFGRVGGGIYTKAADVGADLVGKVEKNIPEDDPRNPAVIADNVGDNVGDIAGMGSDLFGSYAESSCAALFVASISSFGISHNFLAMSYPLIISSVGIVVCLITTLFATDLSEIKHVSEIEPSLKRQLLISTVLMTAGIATVSFFALPSEFTLYNFGSDKVVKNWHLFFCVVTGLWAGLVIGYITEYYTSNAYSPVQDVADSCRTGAATNVIFGLALGYKSVIIPIFAIAIAIYVSFSLAAMYGIAMAALGMLSTIATGLAIDAYGPISDNAGGIAEMAGMSHKIRERTDALDAAGNTTAAIGKGFAIGSAALVSLALFGAFVSRAGITTVDVLTPKVFIGLIVGAMLPYWFSAMTMKSVGSAALKMVEEVRRQFNTIPGLMEGTAKPDYANCVKISTDASLREMIPPGALVMLTPLVAGTLFGVETLAGVLAGSLVSGVQVAISASNTGGAWDNAKKYIEVSPLVCRLISSCHVESGRV
;
A
#
# COMPACT_ATOMS: atom_id res chain seq x y z
N MET A 1 13.47 -22.98 26.33
CA MET A 1 12.15 -23.00 25.63
C MET A 1 11.31 -21.85 26.18
N GLY A 2 10.45 -21.25 25.36
CA GLY A 2 9.46 -20.26 25.82
C GLY A 2 8.44 -20.90 26.76
N VAL A 3 7.60 -20.09 27.39
CA VAL A 3 6.55 -20.58 28.31
C VAL A 3 5.41 -21.25 27.53
N TRP A 4 5.20 -20.86 26.27
CA TRP A 4 4.26 -21.51 25.36
C TRP A 4 4.87 -22.77 24.74
N GLY A 5 4.03 -23.77 24.46
CA GLY A 5 4.44 -24.96 23.69
C GLY A 5 4.23 -24.76 22.19
N ASP A 6 4.92 -25.55 21.36
CA ASP A 6 4.81 -25.47 19.89
C ASP A 6 3.37 -25.65 19.37
N THR A 7 2.54 -26.40 20.10
CA THR A 7 1.11 -26.57 19.80
C THR A 7 0.35 -25.24 19.82
N VAL A 8 0.75 -24.29 20.67
CA VAL A 8 0.13 -22.95 20.71
C VAL A 8 0.40 -22.22 19.40
N THR A 9 1.62 -22.28 18.88
CA THR A 9 2.01 -21.67 17.60
C THR A 9 1.22 -22.24 16.42
N LEU A 10 1.09 -23.58 16.39
CA LEU A 10 0.39 -24.29 15.30
C LEU A 10 -1.12 -23.97 15.24
N VAL A 11 -1.72 -23.55 16.36
CA VAL A 11 -3.14 -23.19 16.44
C VAL A 11 -3.34 -21.68 16.32
N LEU A 12 -2.51 -20.88 16.99
CA LEU A 12 -2.66 -19.42 17.06
C LEU A 12 -2.52 -18.75 15.70
N ILE A 13 -1.52 -19.16 14.91
CA ILE A 13 -1.25 -18.53 13.61
C ILE A 13 -2.42 -18.74 12.64
N PRO A 14 -2.79 -19.97 12.24
CA PRO A 14 -3.91 -20.18 11.34
C PRO A 14 -5.25 -19.76 11.99
N GLY A 15 -5.42 -19.91 13.31
CA GLY A 15 -6.61 -19.47 14.02
C GLY A 15 -6.85 -17.96 13.89
N SER A 16 -5.81 -17.14 14.09
CA SER A 16 -5.90 -15.68 13.92
C SER A 16 -6.20 -15.28 12.48
N ALA A 17 -5.61 -15.96 11.49
CA ALA A 17 -5.89 -15.70 10.09
C ALA A 17 -7.35 -16.04 9.73
N LEU A 18 -7.86 -17.18 10.18
CA LEU A 18 -9.27 -17.55 9.97
C LEU A 18 -10.24 -16.58 10.66
N VAL A 19 -9.90 -16.11 11.86
CA VAL A 19 -10.66 -15.04 12.54
C VAL A 19 -10.65 -13.75 11.73
N GLY A 20 -9.49 -13.34 11.20
CA GLY A 20 -9.39 -12.16 10.32
C GLY A 20 -10.25 -12.28 9.06
N ILE A 21 -10.19 -13.42 8.37
CA ILE A 21 -11.02 -13.69 7.18
C ILE A 21 -12.51 -13.69 7.56
N GLY A 22 -12.89 -14.37 8.65
CA GLY A 22 -14.27 -14.39 9.13
C GLY A 22 -14.79 -12.99 9.47
N PHE A 23 -13.96 -12.16 10.10
CA PHE A 23 -14.31 -10.76 10.40
C PHE A 23 -14.46 -9.93 9.13
N ALA A 24 -13.57 -10.08 8.14
CA ALA A 24 -13.71 -9.39 6.86
C ALA A 24 -15.02 -9.78 6.14
N LEU A 25 -15.37 -11.06 6.10
CA LEU A 25 -16.63 -11.52 5.51
C LEU A 25 -17.85 -10.99 6.27
N LEU A 26 -17.77 -10.88 7.60
CA LEU A 26 -18.80 -10.24 8.41
C LEU A 26 -18.98 -8.77 8.04
N GLN A 27 -17.89 -8.01 7.92
CA GLN A 27 -17.96 -6.59 7.50
C GLN A 27 -18.55 -6.44 6.11
N TRP A 28 -18.13 -7.28 5.15
CA TRP A 28 -18.70 -7.30 3.81
C TRP A 28 -20.20 -7.60 3.82
N PHE A 29 -20.64 -8.57 4.64
CA PHE A 29 -22.05 -8.87 4.81
C PHE A 29 -22.84 -7.68 5.38
N LEU A 30 -22.28 -6.95 6.34
CA LEU A 30 -22.91 -5.74 6.87
C LEU A 30 -23.04 -4.65 5.82
N VAL A 31 -22.01 -4.44 4.99
CA VAL A 31 -22.06 -3.52 3.84
C VAL A 31 -23.10 -3.98 2.80
N SER A 32 -23.30 -5.29 2.61
CA SER A 32 -24.28 -5.84 1.66
C SER A 32 -25.74 -5.56 2.02
N ARG A 33 -26.01 -5.11 3.25
CA ARG A 33 -27.34 -4.65 3.69
C ARG A 33 -27.76 -3.37 2.98
N VAL A 34 -26.82 -2.56 2.50
CA VAL A 34 -27.11 -1.43 1.62
C VAL A 34 -27.41 -1.99 0.22
N LYS A 35 -28.68 -1.93 -0.18
CA LYS A 35 -29.15 -2.39 -1.49
C LYS A 35 -28.92 -1.29 -2.53
N VAL A 36 -28.26 -1.64 -3.62
CA VAL A 36 -28.00 -0.76 -4.78
C VAL A 36 -28.93 -1.11 -5.97
N THR A 37 -29.53 -2.30 -5.94
CA THR A 37 -30.49 -2.80 -6.92
C THR A 37 -31.59 -3.56 -6.18
N GLU A 38 -32.86 -3.26 -6.46
CA GLU A 38 -33.99 -4.13 -6.11
C GLU A 38 -34.87 -4.40 -7.33
N ASP A 39 -35.34 -5.65 -7.42
CA ASP A 39 -36.54 -6.01 -8.18
C ASP A 39 -37.68 -5.07 -7.79
N VAL A 40 -38.37 -4.54 -8.79
CA VAL A 40 -39.39 -3.48 -8.75
C VAL A 40 -40.54 -3.71 -7.74
N ASN A 41 -40.65 -4.90 -7.13
CA ASN A 41 -41.74 -5.30 -6.25
C ASN A 41 -41.55 -4.98 -4.75
N GLY A 42 -40.32 -4.77 -4.25
CA GLY A 42 -40.04 -4.56 -2.82
C GLY A 42 -40.19 -3.12 -2.31
N TYR A 43 -40.19 -2.15 -3.23
CA TYR A 43 -40.07 -0.73 -2.89
C TYR A 43 -41.35 -0.10 -2.28
N HIS A 44 -42.51 -0.73 -2.45
CA HIS A 44 -43.78 -0.18 -1.96
C HIS A 44 -43.95 -0.28 -0.43
N GLU A 45 -43.24 -1.18 0.26
CA GLU A 45 -43.37 -1.34 1.72
C GLU A 45 -42.47 -0.39 2.53
N ASN A 46 -41.30 -0.01 2.02
CA ASN A 46 -40.30 0.79 2.76
C ASN A 46 -40.49 2.32 2.67
N LEU A 47 -41.41 2.81 1.84
CA LEU A 47 -41.68 4.25 1.67
C LEU A 47 -42.43 4.89 2.86
N MET A 48 -42.95 4.09 3.80
CA MET A 48 -43.75 4.60 4.92
C MET A 48 -42.98 4.94 6.21
N GLU A 49 -41.65 4.75 6.28
CA GLU A 49 -40.91 4.83 7.57
C GLU A 49 -39.82 5.90 7.74
N ASN A 50 -39.50 6.76 6.75
CA ASN A 50 -38.46 7.79 6.95
C ASN A 50 -38.92 9.21 6.55
N GLU A 51 -39.06 10.09 7.54
CA GLU A 51 -39.59 11.47 7.49
C GLU A 51 -38.52 12.58 7.33
N ASP A 52 -37.32 12.30 6.79
CA ASP A 52 -36.34 13.33 6.39
C ASP A 52 -36.16 13.33 4.85
N GLN A 53 -37.27 13.47 4.12
CA GLN A 53 -37.30 13.28 2.66
C GLN A 53 -36.81 14.53 1.90
N GLU A 54 -35.86 14.34 0.97
CA GLU A 54 -35.60 15.30 -0.09
C GLU A 54 -36.88 15.46 -0.94
N GLU A 55 -37.62 16.55 -0.73
CA GLU A 55 -38.80 16.87 -1.52
C GLU A 55 -38.42 16.98 -3.01
N GLY A 56 -39.04 16.14 -3.86
CA GLY A 56 -38.98 16.27 -5.32
C GLY A 56 -37.92 15.45 -6.07
N VAL A 57 -37.17 14.57 -5.41
CA VAL A 57 -36.16 13.71 -6.08
C VAL A 57 -36.74 12.31 -6.35
N ASP A 58 -36.68 11.85 -7.61
CA ASP A 58 -37.00 10.46 -7.98
C ASP A 58 -35.95 9.51 -7.39
N GLN A 59 -36.26 8.99 -6.20
CA GLN A 59 -35.33 8.13 -5.46
C GLN A 59 -35.03 6.81 -6.19
N LEU A 60 -35.98 6.31 -6.99
CA LEU A 60 -35.78 5.11 -7.79
C LEU A 60 -34.83 5.41 -8.96
N GLY A 61 -35.01 6.56 -9.61
CA GLY A 61 -34.11 7.05 -10.67
C GLY A 61 -32.67 7.22 -10.19
N VAL A 62 -32.45 7.83 -9.02
CA VAL A 62 -31.11 7.98 -8.42
C VAL A 62 -30.48 6.62 -8.10
N LEU A 63 -31.25 5.69 -7.53
CA LEU A 63 -30.76 4.35 -7.21
C LEU A 63 -30.29 3.60 -8.47
N ILE A 64 -31.11 3.61 -9.52
CA ILE A 64 -30.78 3.01 -10.82
C ILE A 64 -29.53 3.66 -11.38
N LYS A 65 -29.43 4.99 -11.32
CA LYS A 65 -28.28 5.72 -11.86
C LYS A 65 -26.98 5.40 -11.14
N CYS A 66 -26.98 5.38 -9.82
CA CYS A 66 -25.83 4.95 -9.03
C CYS A 66 -25.41 3.51 -9.37
N SER A 67 -26.37 2.61 -9.61
CA SER A 67 -26.07 1.23 -10.03
C SER A 67 -25.43 1.16 -11.42
N GLU A 68 -25.94 1.93 -12.40
CA GLU A 68 -25.36 2.00 -13.74
C GLU A 68 -23.90 2.47 -13.71
N ILE A 69 -23.64 3.55 -12.95
CA ILE A 69 -22.30 4.13 -12.83
C ILE A 69 -21.36 3.16 -12.10
N GLN A 70 -21.82 2.57 -11.00
CA GLN A 70 -21.05 1.52 -10.29
C GLN A 70 -20.65 0.39 -11.24
N ASN A 71 -21.59 -0.09 -12.06
CA ASN A 71 -21.32 -1.16 -13.02
C ASN A 71 -20.29 -0.73 -14.07
N ALA A 72 -20.36 0.51 -14.58
CA ALA A 72 -19.38 1.04 -15.52
C ALA A 72 -17.96 1.06 -14.91
N ILE A 73 -17.83 1.55 -13.68
CA ILE A 73 -16.55 1.57 -12.95
C ILE A 73 -16.06 0.15 -12.69
N ALA A 74 -16.92 -0.75 -12.18
CA ALA A 74 -16.55 -2.13 -11.86
C ALA A 74 -16.09 -2.92 -13.10
N VAL A 75 -16.76 -2.73 -14.25
CA VAL A 75 -16.37 -3.34 -15.53
C VAL A 75 -15.05 -2.77 -16.02
N GLY A 76 -14.86 -1.45 -15.98
CA GLY A 76 -13.62 -0.78 -16.37
C GLY A 76 -12.42 -1.28 -15.54
N ALA A 77 -12.55 -1.27 -14.22
CA ALA A 77 -11.50 -1.71 -13.30
C ALA A 77 -11.16 -3.20 -13.47
N THR A 78 -12.17 -4.07 -13.61
CA THR A 78 -11.96 -5.50 -13.86
C THR A 78 -11.28 -5.75 -15.21
N SER A 79 -11.69 -5.03 -16.26
CA SER A 79 -11.11 -5.15 -17.61
C SER A 79 -9.64 -4.74 -17.64
N PHE A 80 -9.30 -3.62 -17.00
CA PHE A 80 -7.93 -3.16 -16.88
C PHE A 80 -7.06 -4.16 -16.12
N LEU A 81 -7.45 -4.57 -14.91
CA LEU A 81 -6.65 -5.50 -14.10
C LEU A 81 -6.46 -6.86 -14.78
N PHE A 82 -7.47 -7.40 -15.47
CA PHE A 82 -7.28 -8.63 -16.24
C PHE A 82 -6.28 -8.47 -17.38
N THR A 83 -6.25 -7.29 -18.01
CA THR A 83 -5.27 -7.01 -19.06
C THR A 83 -3.88 -6.85 -18.46
N GLU A 84 -3.71 -6.06 -17.41
CA GLU A 84 -2.44 -5.89 -16.68
C GLU A 84 -1.91 -7.24 -16.20
N TYR A 85 -2.74 -8.02 -15.51
CA TYR A 85 -2.36 -9.31 -14.93
C TYR A 85 -2.00 -10.36 -15.98
N LYS A 86 -2.49 -10.23 -17.22
CA LYS A 86 -2.02 -11.06 -18.33
C LYS A 86 -0.54 -10.79 -18.65
N TYR A 87 -0.12 -9.52 -18.68
CA TYR A 87 1.29 -9.17 -18.84
C TYR A 87 2.11 -9.64 -17.62
N LEU A 88 1.59 -9.44 -16.41
CA LEU A 88 2.28 -9.88 -15.18
C LEU A 88 2.45 -11.39 -15.13
N THR A 89 1.48 -12.17 -15.61
CA THR A 89 1.59 -13.63 -15.66
C THR A 89 2.73 -14.09 -16.57
N ILE A 90 2.91 -13.43 -17.72
CA ILE A 90 4.03 -13.71 -18.63
C ILE A 90 5.35 -13.35 -17.96
N PHE A 91 5.44 -12.15 -17.37
CA PHE A 91 6.62 -11.70 -16.65
C PHE A 91 6.97 -12.63 -15.48
N MET A 92 5.99 -13.03 -14.67
CA MET A 92 6.12 -13.95 -13.55
C MET A 92 6.70 -15.31 -14.00
N GLY A 93 6.19 -15.87 -15.10
CA GLY A 93 6.75 -17.11 -15.65
C GLY A 93 8.20 -16.95 -16.13
N ALA A 94 8.49 -15.86 -16.85
CA ALA A 94 9.83 -15.58 -17.36
C ALA A 94 10.85 -15.33 -16.24
N PHE A 95 10.49 -14.51 -15.26
CA PHE A 95 11.37 -14.18 -14.13
C PHE A 95 11.53 -15.37 -13.17
N GLY A 96 10.48 -16.18 -12.98
CA GLY A 96 10.58 -17.45 -12.27
C GLY A 96 11.59 -18.41 -12.93
N ALA A 97 11.60 -18.49 -14.26
CA ALA A 97 12.61 -19.27 -14.97
C ALA A 97 14.03 -18.70 -14.78
N ILE A 98 14.20 -17.38 -14.76
CA ILE A 98 15.49 -16.73 -14.47
C ILE A 98 15.97 -17.10 -13.06
N ILE A 99 15.10 -17.03 -12.04
CA ILE A 99 15.43 -17.43 -10.67
C ILE A 99 15.90 -18.89 -10.63
N PHE A 100 15.13 -19.81 -11.22
CA PHE A 100 15.48 -21.22 -11.26
C PHE A 100 16.84 -21.47 -11.94
N LEU A 101 17.07 -20.86 -13.11
CA LEU A 101 18.30 -21.05 -13.87
C LEU A 101 19.51 -20.49 -13.14
N PHE A 102 19.40 -19.28 -12.59
CA PHE A 102 20.54 -18.63 -11.93
C PHE A 102 20.91 -19.34 -10.63
N LEU A 103 19.93 -19.62 -9.76
CA LEU A 103 20.18 -20.35 -8.52
C LEU A 103 20.60 -21.82 -8.78
N GLY A 104 20.00 -22.49 -9.76
CA GLY A 104 20.35 -23.87 -10.13
C GLY A 104 21.77 -23.97 -10.72
N SER A 105 22.22 -22.95 -11.45
CA SER A 105 23.54 -22.93 -12.08
C SER A 105 24.70 -22.81 -11.09
N VAL A 106 24.47 -22.34 -9.85
CA VAL A 106 25.51 -22.11 -8.83
C VAL A 106 26.38 -23.35 -8.60
N LYS A 107 25.77 -24.54 -8.65
CA LYS A 107 26.44 -25.85 -8.53
C LYS A 107 26.22 -26.73 -9.75
N GLY A 108 26.03 -26.13 -10.92
CA GLY A 108 25.85 -26.87 -12.18
C GLY A 108 24.65 -27.81 -12.18
N PHE A 109 23.55 -27.41 -11.52
CA PHE A 109 22.34 -28.24 -11.35
C PHE A 109 22.58 -29.59 -10.64
N SER A 110 23.58 -29.65 -9.76
CA SER A 110 23.85 -30.85 -8.97
C SER A 110 22.69 -31.20 -8.04
N THR A 111 22.41 -32.50 -7.94
CA THR A 111 21.43 -33.07 -7.00
C THR A 111 22.07 -33.58 -5.71
N GLU A 112 23.39 -33.40 -5.54
CA GLU A 112 24.12 -33.87 -4.37
C GLU A 112 23.93 -32.93 -3.18
N SER A 113 23.78 -33.52 -1.99
CA SER A 113 23.73 -32.77 -0.73
C SER A 113 25.12 -32.25 -0.37
N GLU A 114 25.18 -31.07 0.24
CA GLU A 114 26.43 -30.41 0.62
C GLU A 114 26.51 -30.18 2.13
N PRO A 115 27.71 -30.02 2.71
CA PRO A 115 27.85 -29.55 4.09
C PRO A 115 27.13 -28.21 4.30
N CYS A 116 26.38 -28.09 5.40
CA CYS A 116 25.67 -26.87 5.75
C CYS A 116 26.64 -25.71 5.99
N SER A 117 26.24 -24.48 5.58
CA SER A 117 27.09 -23.29 5.71
C SER A 117 27.37 -22.92 7.17
N TYR A 118 26.39 -23.17 8.06
CA TYR A 118 26.45 -22.89 9.49
C TYR A 118 27.04 -24.03 10.33
N ASN A 119 27.00 -25.27 9.83
CA ASN A 119 27.59 -26.43 10.50
C ASN A 119 28.09 -27.45 9.47
N PRO A 120 29.40 -27.47 9.17
CA PRO A 120 29.98 -28.39 8.18
C PRO A 120 29.83 -29.88 8.52
N GLU A 121 29.46 -30.23 9.75
CA GLU A 121 29.22 -31.62 10.16
C GLU A 121 27.86 -32.15 9.67
N ASN A 122 26.91 -31.26 9.36
CA ASN A 122 25.58 -31.62 8.88
C ASN A 122 25.50 -31.50 7.34
N LEU A 123 24.70 -32.37 6.72
CA LEU A 123 24.39 -32.30 5.29
C LEU A 123 23.09 -31.52 5.06
N CYS A 124 23.19 -30.42 4.33
CA CYS A 124 22.08 -29.60 3.87
C CYS A 124 21.56 -30.10 2.51
N LYS A 125 20.35 -29.65 2.16
CA LYS A 125 19.72 -30.02 0.89
C LYS A 125 20.48 -29.42 -0.29
N PRO A 126 20.37 -30.03 -1.48
CA PRO A 126 21.09 -29.55 -2.67
C PRO A 126 20.69 -28.11 -3.01
N ALA A 127 21.63 -27.31 -3.52
CA ALA A 127 21.35 -25.95 -3.99
C ALA A 127 20.27 -25.91 -5.09
N LEU A 128 20.15 -26.99 -5.89
CA LEU A 128 19.06 -27.15 -6.86
C LEU A 128 17.68 -27.18 -6.19
N ALA A 129 17.56 -27.76 -5.00
CA ALA A 129 16.31 -27.72 -4.24
C ALA A 129 15.97 -26.28 -3.85
N ASN A 130 16.94 -25.52 -3.32
CA ASN A 130 16.74 -24.10 -3.01
C ASN A 130 16.30 -23.31 -4.26
N ALA A 131 16.85 -23.61 -5.44
CA ALA A 131 16.42 -22.99 -6.70
C ALA A 131 14.94 -23.29 -7.04
N ILE A 132 14.50 -24.55 -6.89
CA ILE A 132 13.12 -24.97 -7.15
C ILE A 132 12.18 -24.31 -6.13
N PHE A 133 12.47 -24.45 -4.84
CA PHE A 133 11.60 -23.94 -3.77
C PHE A 133 11.56 -22.41 -3.73
N SER A 134 12.65 -21.72 -4.05
CA SER A 134 12.66 -20.25 -4.22
C SER A 134 11.76 -19.82 -5.38
N THR A 135 11.78 -20.56 -6.49
CA THR A 135 10.91 -20.31 -7.64
C THR A 135 9.44 -20.54 -7.27
N VAL A 136 9.13 -21.61 -6.54
CA VAL A 136 7.77 -21.87 -6.05
C VAL A 136 7.32 -20.77 -5.08
N ALA A 137 8.16 -20.37 -4.13
CA ALA A 137 7.86 -19.29 -3.20
C ALA A 137 7.63 -17.95 -3.93
N PHE A 138 8.45 -17.65 -4.95
CA PHE A 138 8.26 -16.51 -5.83
C PHE A 138 6.90 -16.50 -6.52
N LEU A 139 6.50 -17.63 -7.13
CA LEU A 139 5.18 -17.75 -7.76
C LEU A 139 4.05 -17.61 -6.74
N LEU A 140 4.18 -18.18 -5.54
CA LEU A 140 3.19 -18.04 -4.47
C LEU A 140 3.07 -16.58 -4.00
N GLY A 141 4.18 -15.88 -3.82
CA GLY A 141 4.19 -14.46 -3.46
C GLY A 141 3.54 -13.60 -4.55
N ALA A 142 3.90 -13.84 -5.81
CA ALA A 142 3.36 -13.13 -6.95
C ALA A 142 1.84 -13.33 -7.09
N LEU A 143 1.35 -14.57 -6.99
CA LEU A 143 -0.08 -14.88 -7.03
C LEU A 143 -0.83 -14.24 -5.86
N THR A 144 -0.24 -14.24 -4.67
CA THR A 144 -0.84 -13.64 -3.48
C THR A 144 -0.93 -12.11 -3.60
N SER A 145 0.07 -11.48 -4.21
CA SER A 145 0.09 -10.03 -4.51
C SER A 145 -1.01 -9.64 -5.49
N VAL A 146 -1.09 -10.34 -6.63
CA VAL A 146 -2.14 -10.16 -7.65
C VAL A 146 -3.54 -10.36 -7.04
N LEU A 147 -3.71 -11.38 -6.21
CA LEU A 147 -4.97 -11.63 -5.49
C LEU A 147 -5.30 -10.51 -4.49
N SER A 148 -4.29 -10.00 -3.77
CA SER A 148 -4.44 -8.90 -2.81
C SER A 148 -4.99 -7.65 -3.50
N GLY A 149 -4.38 -7.23 -4.61
CA GLY A 149 -4.88 -6.09 -5.39
C GLY A 149 -6.29 -6.32 -5.95
N PHE A 150 -6.56 -7.53 -6.45
CA PHE A 150 -7.87 -7.87 -7.02
C PHE A 150 -9.00 -7.87 -5.98
N LEU A 151 -8.78 -8.46 -4.81
CA LEU A 151 -9.76 -8.49 -3.73
C LEU A 151 -10.04 -7.08 -3.20
N GLY A 152 -9.01 -6.25 -3.07
CA GLY A 152 -9.15 -4.82 -2.76
C GLY A 152 -10.06 -4.10 -3.76
N MET A 153 -9.76 -4.24 -5.06
CA MET A 153 -10.58 -3.62 -6.12
C MET A 153 -12.03 -4.11 -6.07
N LYS A 154 -12.26 -5.40 -5.83
CA LYS A 154 -13.61 -5.97 -5.75
C LYS A 154 -14.43 -5.40 -4.61
N ILE A 155 -13.84 -5.20 -3.42
CA ILE A 155 -14.58 -4.55 -2.34
C ILE A 155 -14.77 -3.06 -2.59
N ALA A 156 -13.78 -2.34 -3.12
CA ALA A 156 -13.89 -0.91 -3.37
C ALA A 156 -14.97 -0.58 -4.41
N THR A 157 -14.94 -1.25 -5.56
CA THR A 157 -15.97 -1.14 -6.62
C THR A 157 -17.35 -1.65 -6.19
N TYR A 158 -17.42 -2.47 -5.13
CA TYR A 158 -18.68 -2.88 -4.52
C TYR A 158 -19.22 -1.84 -3.52
N ALA A 159 -18.35 -1.18 -2.78
CA ALA A 159 -18.70 -0.29 -1.68
C ALA A 159 -18.97 1.15 -2.13
N ASN A 160 -18.33 1.62 -3.19
CA ASN A 160 -18.42 3.02 -3.66
C ASN A 160 -19.85 3.57 -3.74
N ALA A 161 -20.74 2.97 -4.55
CA ALA A 161 -22.13 3.42 -4.65
C ALA A 161 -22.93 3.24 -3.35
N ARG A 162 -22.57 2.26 -2.52
CA ARG A 162 -23.20 2.06 -1.21
C ARG A 162 -22.86 3.21 -0.26
N THR A 163 -21.62 3.66 -0.29
CA THR A 163 -21.17 4.86 0.44
C THR A 163 -21.93 6.09 -0.05
N THR A 164 -22.10 6.27 -1.37
CA THR A 164 -22.90 7.37 -1.95
C THR A 164 -24.34 7.35 -1.47
N LEU A 165 -24.99 6.19 -1.48
CA LEU A 165 -26.39 6.06 -1.04
C LEU A 165 -26.54 6.31 0.46
N GLU A 166 -25.61 5.85 1.30
CA GLU A 166 -25.64 6.12 2.74
C GLU A 166 -25.29 7.57 3.08
N ALA A 167 -24.57 8.29 2.21
CA ALA A 167 -24.30 9.72 2.39
C ALA A 167 -25.58 10.54 2.41
N ARG A 168 -26.71 10.03 1.89
CA ARG A 168 -28.05 10.64 2.02
C ARG A 168 -28.51 10.75 3.47
N LYS A 169 -28.12 9.79 4.30
CA LYS A 169 -28.47 9.72 5.73
C LYS A 169 -27.49 10.48 6.64
N GLY A 170 -26.43 11.04 6.07
CA GLY A 170 -25.43 11.83 6.80
C GLY A 170 -24.02 11.26 6.73
N VAL A 171 -23.06 12.09 7.11
CA VAL A 171 -21.62 11.79 7.02
C VAL A 171 -21.22 10.56 7.83
N GLY A 172 -21.81 10.35 9.00
CA GLY A 172 -21.51 9.18 9.84
C GLY A 172 -21.90 7.85 9.20
N LYS A 173 -23.02 7.78 8.48
CA LYS A 173 -23.46 6.54 7.82
C LYS A 173 -22.56 6.20 6.62
N ALA A 174 -22.24 7.20 5.79
CA ALA A 174 -21.29 7.02 4.69
C ALA A 174 -19.89 6.62 5.20
N PHE A 175 -19.38 7.28 6.24
CA PHE A 175 -18.11 6.93 6.87
C PHE A 175 -18.07 5.46 7.30
N ILE A 176 -19.12 4.97 7.97
CA ILE A 176 -19.16 3.58 8.44
C ILE A 176 -19.10 2.59 7.27
N VAL A 177 -19.82 2.85 6.16
CA VAL A 177 -19.76 1.96 4.99
C VAL A 177 -18.38 1.98 4.36
N ALA A 178 -17.79 3.15 4.14
CA ALA A 178 -16.45 3.27 3.57
C ALA A 178 -15.40 2.59 4.48
N PHE A 179 -15.44 2.85 5.78
CA PHE A 179 -14.47 2.31 6.73
C PHE A 179 -14.63 0.79 6.93
N ARG A 180 -15.85 0.27 7.02
CA ARG A 180 -16.09 -1.19 7.06
C ARG A 180 -15.57 -1.86 5.80
N SER A 181 -15.74 -1.22 4.64
CA SER A 181 -15.27 -1.73 3.35
C SER A 181 -13.73 -1.70 3.25
N GLY A 182 -13.09 -0.63 3.73
CA GLY A 182 -11.64 -0.60 3.90
C GLY A 182 -11.15 -1.70 4.84
N ALA A 183 -11.85 -1.95 5.95
CA ALA A 183 -11.54 -3.04 6.87
C ALA A 183 -11.61 -4.41 6.18
N VAL A 184 -12.60 -4.68 5.31
CA VAL A 184 -12.65 -5.93 4.53
C VAL A 184 -11.34 -6.14 3.77
N MET A 185 -10.84 -5.12 3.06
CA MET A 185 -9.55 -5.19 2.37
C MET A 185 -8.41 -5.45 3.36
N GLY A 186 -8.28 -4.64 4.41
CA GLY A 186 -7.19 -4.75 5.37
C GLY A 186 -7.10 -6.12 6.06
N PHE A 187 -8.22 -6.66 6.50
CA PHE A 187 -8.25 -7.98 7.15
C PHE A 187 -8.04 -9.14 6.17
N LEU A 188 -8.62 -9.08 4.96
CA LEU A 188 -8.37 -10.13 3.96
C LEU A 188 -6.90 -10.19 3.57
N LEU A 189 -6.27 -9.04 3.32
CA LEU A 189 -4.87 -8.98 2.91
C LEU A 189 -3.92 -9.44 4.02
N ALA A 190 -4.10 -8.93 5.24
CA ALA A 190 -3.27 -9.32 6.38
C ALA A 190 -3.41 -10.82 6.71
N ALA A 191 -4.65 -11.33 6.76
CA ALA A 191 -4.90 -12.72 7.11
C ALA A 191 -4.48 -13.69 6.00
N ASN A 192 -4.78 -13.37 4.74
CA ASN A 192 -4.39 -14.22 3.61
C ASN A 192 -2.87 -14.26 3.42
N GLY A 193 -2.20 -13.10 3.53
CA GLY A 193 -0.74 -13.02 3.46
C GLY A 193 -0.07 -13.87 4.54
N LEU A 194 -0.59 -13.83 5.78
CA LEU A 194 -0.12 -14.66 6.89
C LEU A 194 -0.39 -16.15 6.67
N LEU A 195 -1.60 -16.51 6.23
CA LEU A 195 -2.00 -17.90 6.05
C LEU A 195 -1.19 -18.57 4.95
N VAL A 196 -1.02 -17.91 3.80
CA VAL A 196 -0.23 -18.45 2.69
C VAL A 196 1.24 -18.62 3.10
N LEU A 197 1.82 -17.65 3.80
CA LEU A 197 3.19 -17.77 4.32
C LEU A 197 3.33 -18.94 5.29
N TYR A 198 2.42 -19.05 6.26
CA TYR A 198 2.41 -20.15 7.23
C TYR A 198 2.27 -21.53 6.56
N VAL A 199 1.33 -21.68 5.62
CA VAL A 199 1.13 -22.94 4.89
C VAL A 199 2.39 -23.26 4.07
N SER A 200 2.98 -22.28 3.40
CA SER A 200 4.21 -22.46 2.60
C SER A 200 5.38 -22.95 3.45
N ILE A 201 5.59 -22.35 4.64
CA ILE A 201 6.62 -22.77 5.60
C ILE A 201 6.42 -24.23 6.01
N ASN A 202 5.19 -24.62 6.36
CA ASN A 202 4.90 -25.99 6.79
C ASN A 202 5.05 -27.00 5.65
N LEU A 203 4.64 -26.67 4.43
CA LEU A 203 4.81 -27.54 3.27
C LEU A 203 6.30 -27.71 2.92
N PHE A 204 7.08 -26.63 2.93
CA PHE A 204 8.51 -26.69 2.62
C PHE A 204 9.27 -27.46 3.70
N LYS A 205 8.83 -27.35 4.97
CA LYS A 205 9.39 -28.09 6.11
C LYS A 205 9.33 -29.61 5.91
N ILE A 206 8.32 -30.14 5.22
CA ILE A 206 8.23 -31.58 4.91
C ILE A 206 9.43 -32.05 4.09
N TYR A 207 9.93 -31.22 3.17
CA TYR A 207 11.09 -31.55 2.34
C TYR A 207 12.42 -31.25 3.06
N TYR A 208 12.56 -30.05 3.63
CA TYR A 208 13.82 -29.60 4.22
C TYR A 208 14.16 -30.30 5.54
N GLY A 209 13.16 -30.70 6.33
CA GLY A 209 13.35 -31.35 7.63
C GLY A 209 14.07 -30.41 8.61
N ASP A 210 15.30 -30.77 8.96
CA ASP A 210 16.17 -30.02 9.88
C ASP A 210 17.05 -28.96 9.19
N ASP A 211 17.02 -28.87 7.85
CA ASP A 211 17.70 -27.82 7.10
C ASP A 211 16.85 -26.54 7.07
N TRP A 212 16.83 -25.81 8.18
CA TRP A 212 16.02 -24.60 8.30
C TRP A 212 16.64 -23.41 7.58
N GLU A 213 17.97 -23.37 7.41
CA GLU A 213 18.61 -22.34 6.58
C GLU A 213 18.06 -22.40 5.15
N GLY A 214 18.15 -23.56 4.49
CA GLY A 214 17.67 -23.73 3.10
C GLY A 214 16.16 -23.52 2.97
N LEU A 215 15.39 -23.92 3.98
CA LEU A 215 13.94 -23.66 4.03
C LEU A 215 13.64 -22.16 4.01
N TYR A 216 14.20 -21.40 4.94
CA TYR A 216 13.87 -19.99 5.09
C TYR A 216 14.58 -19.12 4.04
N GLU A 217 15.72 -19.55 3.50
CA GLU A 217 16.32 -18.99 2.28
C GLU A 217 15.33 -19.12 1.11
N SER A 218 14.75 -20.31 0.91
CA SER A 218 13.76 -20.53 -0.16
C SER A 218 12.50 -19.70 0.02
N ILE A 219 12.01 -19.56 1.26
CA ILE A 219 10.82 -18.76 1.58
C ILE A 219 11.02 -17.28 1.26
N THR A 220 12.26 -16.76 1.22
CA THR A 220 12.50 -15.35 0.83
C THR A 220 12.00 -15.00 -0.57
N GLY A 221 11.85 -16.01 -1.46
CA GLY A 221 11.20 -15.86 -2.75
C GLY A 221 9.77 -15.30 -2.65
N TYR A 222 9.05 -15.56 -1.55
CA TYR A 222 7.70 -15.07 -1.31
C TYR A 222 7.64 -13.53 -1.28
N GLY A 223 8.55 -12.89 -0.56
CA GLY A 223 8.67 -11.42 -0.56
C GLY A 223 9.03 -10.88 -1.93
N LEU A 224 10.02 -11.49 -2.60
CA LEU A 224 10.44 -11.11 -3.96
C LEU A 224 9.27 -11.17 -4.95
N GLY A 225 8.48 -12.24 -4.93
CA GLY A 225 7.29 -12.37 -5.77
C GLY A 225 6.25 -11.29 -5.49
N GLY A 226 6.04 -11.01 -4.20
CA GLY A 226 5.08 -10.00 -3.76
C GLY A 226 5.38 -8.60 -4.31
N SER A 227 6.59 -8.11 -4.04
CA SER A 227 7.01 -6.76 -4.47
C SER A 227 7.26 -6.66 -5.97
N SER A 228 7.65 -7.76 -6.64
CA SER A 228 7.79 -7.78 -8.09
C SER A 228 6.46 -7.47 -8.79
N MET A 229 5.36 -8.08 -8.36
CA MET A 229 4.05 -7.79 -8.94
C MET A 229 3.50 -6.43 -8.48
N ALA A 230 3.75 -6.05 -7.22
CA ALA A 230 3.35 -4.75 -6.70
C ALA A 230 3.99 -3.58 -7.45
N LEU A 231 5.25 -3.72 -7.87
CA LEU A 231 5.95 -2.72 -8.69
C LEU A 231 5.17 -2.40 -9.96
N PHE A 232 4.80 -3.42 -10.73
CA PHE A 232 4.04 -3.20 -11.95
C PHE A 232 2.62 -2.73 -11.67
N GLY A 233 1.93 -3.26 -10.66
CA GLY A 233 0.58 -2.81 -10.30
C GLY A 233 0.53 -1.34 -9.86
N ARG A 234 1.52 -0.88 -9.08
CA ARG A 234 1.65 0.53 -8.69
C ARG A 234 1.99 1.43 -9.87
N VAL A 235 2.90 1.02 -10.75
CA VAL A 235 3.30 1.84 -11.91
C VAL A 235 2.21 1.85 -12.99
N GLY A 236 1.69 0.69 -13.36
CA GLY A 236 0.63 0.52 -14.36
C GLY A 236 -0.66 1.20 -13.92
N GLY A 237 -1.21 0.80 -12.78
CA GLY A 237 -2.38 1.44 -12.17
C GLY A 237 -2.18 2.93 -11.91
N GLY A 238 -0.99 3.35 -11.47
CA GLY A 238 -0.63 4.76 -11.23
C GLY A 238 -0.61 5.62 -12.50
N ILE A 239 -0.03 5.12 -13.59
CA ILE A 239 -0.06 5.81 -14.89
C ILE A 239 -1.49 5.87 -15.42
N TYR A 240 -2.28 4.81 -15.24
CA TYR A 240 -3.67 4.78 -15.68
C TYR A 240 -4.49 5.87 -14.98
N THR A 241 -4.48 5.90 -13.63
CA THR A 241 -5.28 6.84 -12.84
C THR A 241 -4.85 8.27 -13.09
N LYS A 242 -3.56 8.59 -12.92
CA LYS A 242 -3.10 9.98 -13.01
C LYS A 242 -3.16 10.58 -14.43
N ALA A 243 -3.19 9.75 -15.47
CA ALA A 243 -3.46 10.24 -16.82
C ALA A 243 -4.92 10.68 -17.01
N ALA A 244 -5.86 9.97 -16.37
CA ALA A 244 -7.29 10.27 -16.42
C ALA A 244 -7.63 11.49 -15.54
N ASP A 245 -7.20 11.46 -14.28
CA ASP A 245 -7.34 12.52 -13.28
C ASP A 245 -6.90 13.89 -13.83
N VAL A 246 -5.63 14.03 -14.22
CA VAL A 246 -5.09 15.30 -14.77
C VAL A 246 -5.84 15.74 -16.04
N GLY A 247 -6.24 14.80 -16.90
CA GLY A 247 -6.99 15.13 -18.11
C GLY A 247 -8.42 15.59 -17.83
N ALA A 248 -9.09 14.97 -16.86
CA ALA A 248 -10.44 15.30 -16.43
C ALA A 248 -10.47 16.68 -15.76
N ASP A 249 -9.59 16.90 -14.78
CA ASP A 249 -9.55 18.11 -13.96
C ASP A 249 -9.12 19.34 -14.78
N LEU A 250 -8.08 19.23 -15.61
CA LEU A 250 -7.62 20.37 -16.41
C LEU A 250 -8.69 20.84 -17.40
N VAL A 251 -9.28 19.95 -18.19
CA VAL A 251 -10.25 20.39 -19.19
C VAL A 251 -11.59 20.75 -18.55
N GLY A 252 -12.06 19.92 -17.60
CA GLY A 252 -13.33 20.15 -16.92
C GLY A 252 -13.33 21.43 -16.10
N LYS A 253 -12.47 21.48 -15.07
CA LYS A 253 -12.49 22.54 -14.05
C LYS A 253 -11.84 23.82 -14.56
N VAL A 254 -10.65 23.71 -15.17
CA VAL A 254 -9.84 24.89 -15.54
C VAL A 254 -10.29 25.52 -16.86
N GLU A 255 -10.59 24.71 -17.89
CA GLU A 255 -10.91 25.25 -19.22
C GLU A 255 -12.41 25.45 -19.46
N LYS A 256 -13.24 24.52 -19.00
CA LYS A 256 -14.68 24.51 -19.28
C LYS A 256 -15.54 24.99 -18.11
N ASN A 257 -14.97 25.15 -16.91
CA ASN A 257 -15.67 25.57 -15.69
C ASN A 257 -16.91 24.69 -15.39
N ILE A 258 -16.76 23.38 -15.54
CA ILE A 258 -17.73 22.39 -15.08
C ILE A 258 -17.25 21.77 -13.75
N PRO A 259 -18.15 21.23 -12.91
CA PRO A 259 -17.78 20.55 -11.68
C PRO A 259 -16.75 19.42 -11.87
N GLU A 260 -15.98 19.13 -10.81
CA GLU A 260 -15.21 17.87 -10.70
C GLU A 260 -16.19 16.69 -10.82
N ASP A 261 -15.78 15.62 -11.52
CA ASP A 261 -16.62 14.44 -11.79
C ASP A 261 -17.91 14.65 -12.60
N ASP A 262 -18.05 15.77 -13.32
CA ASP A 262 -19.24 16.04 -14.12
C ASP A 262 -19.46 14.95 -15.20
N PRO A 263 -20.69 14.40 -15.34
CA PRO A 263 -20.98 13.31 -16.28
C PRO A 263 -20.90 13.71 -17.76
N ARG A 264 -20.68 14.99 -18.09
CA ARG A 264 -20.37 15.44 -19.45
C ARG A 264 -18.90 15.22 -19.80
N ASN A 265 -18.03 15.07 -18.80
CA ASN A 265 -16.60 14.89 -19.01
C ASN A 265 -16.30 13.43 -19.42
N PRO A 266 -15.79 13.16 -20.64
CA PRO A 266 -15.48 11.79 -21.07
C PRO A 266 -14.37 11.11 -20.26
N ALA A 267 -13.57 11.84 -19.49
CA ALA A 267 -12.49 11.24 -18.70
C ALA A 267 -12.95 10.71 -17.32
N VAL A 268 -14.12 11.12 -16.81
CA VAL A 268 -14.54 10.82 -15.42
C VAL A 268 -14.66 9.32 -15.11
N ILE A 269 -15.12 8.51 -16.06
CA ILE A 269 -15.17 7.05 -15.86
C ILE A 269 -13.76 6.47 -15.78
N ALA A 270 -12.82 6.96 -16.59
CA ALA A 270 -11.43 6.50 -16.52
C ALA A 270 -10.79 6.93 -15.19
N ASP A 271 -11.14 8.11 -14.69
CA ASP A 271 -10.67 8.65 -13.42
C ASP A 271 -11.11 7.78 -12.23
N ASN A 272 -12.44 7.60 -12.09
CA ASN A 272 -13.00 6.79 -11.01
C ASN A 272 -12.61 5.29 -11.12
N VAL A 273 -12.38 4.77 -12.33
CA VAL A 273 -11.75 3.44 -12.52
C VAL A 273 -10.31 3.44 -11.99
N GLY A 274 -9.59 4.53 -12.23
CA GLY A 274 -8.23 4.80 -11.78
C GLY A 274 -8.02 4.57 -10.30
N ASP A 275 -8.88 5.12 -9.45
CA ASP A 275 -8.75 5.00 -7.98
C ASP A 275 -8.78 3.54 -7.52
N ASN A 276 -9.58 2.72 -8.21
CA ASN A 276 -9.70 1.30 -7.91
C ASN A 276 -8.51 0.47 -8.42
N VAL A 277 -7.89 0.85 -9.54
CA VAL A 277 -6.78 0.08 -10.15
C VAL A 277 -5.40 0.53 -9.67
N GLY A 278 -5.23 1.80 -9.34
CA GLY A 278 -3.99 2.35 -8.79
C GLY A 278 -4.02 2.38 -7.27
N ASP A 279 -4.92 3.20 -6.72
CA ASP A 279 -4.91 3.59 -5.30
C ASP A 279 -5.46 2.49 -4.38
N ILE A 280 -6.20 1.52 -4.93
CA ILE A 280 -6.61 0.30 -4.24
C ILE A 280 -5.77 -0.91 -4.68
N ALA A 281 -5.82 -1.34 -5.94
CA ALA A 281 -5.20 -2.61 -6.33
C ALA A 281 -3.66 -2.58 -6.25
N GLY A 282 -3.04 -1.50 -6.76
CA GLY A 282 -1.61 -1.28 -6.62
C GLY A 282 -1.20 -1.14 -5.15
N MET A 283 -1.96 -0.40 -4.35
CA MET A 283 -1.71 -0.21 -2.91
C MET A 283 -1.81 -1.49 -2.09
N GLY A 284 -2.84 -2.31 -2.33
CA GLY A 284 -2.99 -3.60 -1.65
C GLY A 284 -1.83 -4.55 -1.95
N SER A 285 -1.36 -4.56 -3.19
CA SER A 285 -0.20 -5.36 -3.61
C SER A 285 1.11 -4.89 -2.96
N ASP A 286 1.29 -3.57 -2.87
CA ASP A 286 2.46 -2.91 -2.27
C ASP A 286 2.60 -3.19 -0.76
N LEU A 287 1.54 -2.98 0.01
CA LEU A 287 1.58 -3.29 1.43
C LEU A 287 1.66 -4.80 1.72
N PHE A 288 1.12 -5.65 0.85
CA PHE A 288 1.39 -7.08 0.90
C PHE A 288 2.89 -7.40 0.71
N GLY A 289 3.54 -6.80 -0.31
CA GLY A 289 4.98 -6.94 -0.54
C GLY A 289 5.80 -6.54 0.69
N SER A 290 5.48 -5.38 1.27
CA SER A 290 6.11 -4.88 2.50
C SER A 290 5.97 -5.85 3.69
N TYR A 291 4.78 -6.44 3.87
CA TYR A 291 4.52 -7.46 4.89
C TYR A 291 5.33 -8.75 4.64
N ALA A 292 5.31 -9.23 3.39
CA ALA A 292 5.97 -10.46 2.99
C ALA A 292 7.49 -10.36 3.14
N GLU A 293 8.10 -9.27 2.67
CA GLU A 293 9.54 -9.03 2.81
C GLU A 293 9.96 -8.87 4.27
N SER A 294 9.21 -8.10 5.07
CA SER A 294 9.54 -7.90 6.50
C SER A 294 9.53 -9.23 7.26
N SER A 295 8.53 -10.07 6.98
CA SER A 295 8.41 -11.41 7.56
C SER A 295 9.54 -12.32 7.08
N CYS A 296 9.82 -12.36 5.77
CA CYS A 296 10.86 -13.21 5.19
C CYS A 296 12.27 -12.82 5.65
N ALA A 297 12.56 -11.52 5.75
CA ALA A 297 13.85 -11.02 6.23
C ALA A 297 14.09 -11.44 7.68
N ALA A 298 13.08 -11.31 8.55
CA ALA A 298 13.17 -11.77 9.93
C ALA A 298 13.38 -13.30 9.99
N LEU A 299 12.61 -14.05 9.20
CA LEU A 299 12.72 -15.51 9.18
C LEU A 299 14.10 -15.98 8.71
N PHE A 300 14.65 -15.40 7.65
CA PHE A 300 15.97 -15.80 7.16
C PHE A 300 17.08 -15.52 8.20
N VAL A 301 17.10 -14.35 8.85
CA VAL A 301 18.13 -14.09 9.87
C VAL A 301 17.94 -14.98 11.10
N ALA A 302 16.69 -15.32 11.47
CA ALA A 302 16.41 -16.25 12.56
C ALA A 302 16.82 -17.70 12.25
N SER A 303 16.77 -18.13 10.98
CA SER A 303 17.11 -19.51 10.60
C SER A 303 18.60 -19.84 10.81
N ILE A 304 19.46 -18.85 10.61
CA ILE A 304 20.91 -18.96 10.87
C ILE A 304 21.31 -18.50 12.28
N SER A 305 20.33 -18.21 13.13
CA SER A 305 20.52 -17.87 14.55
C SER A 305 20.20 -19.08 15.43
N SER A 306 20.33 -18.94 16.77
CA SER A 306 19.98 -20.02 17.70
C SER A 306 18.58 -20.59 17.49
N PHE A 307 17.61 -19.79 17.03
CA PHE A 307 16.24 -20.24 16.79
C PHE A 307 16.18 -21.35 15.73
N GLY A 308 16.85 -21.16 14.59
CA GLY A 308 16.92 -22.19 13.55
C GLY A 308 17.91 -23.31 13.86
N ILE A 309 19.07 -23.00 14.44
CA ILE A 309 20.09 -24.00 14.79
C ILE A 309 19.59 -24.98 15.85
N SER A 310 18.80 -24.52 16.81
CA SER A 310 18.19 -25.37 17.85
C SER A 310 16.81 -25.91 17.47
N HIS A 311 16.35 -25.65 16.24
CA HIS A 311 15.04 -26.06 15.73
C HIS A 311 13.87 -25.67 16.65
N ASN A 312 13.96 -24.49 17.28
CA ASN A 312 12.92 -23.96 18.17
C ASN A 312 11.81 -23.28 17.35
N PHE A 313 10.77 -24.04 17.02
CA PHE A 313 9.72 -23.60 16.11
C PHE A 313 8.91 -22.40 16.64
N LEU A 314 8.63 -22.37 17.94
CA LEU A 314 7.97 -21.24 18.59
C LEU A 314 8.75 -19.92 18.42
N ALA A 315 10.05 -19.91 18.75
CA ALA A 315 10.86 -18.70 18.65
C ALA A 315 11.11 -18.31 17.17
N MET A 316 11.27 -19.30 16.30
CA MET A 316 11.39 -19.09 14.85
C MET A 316 10.14 -18.43 14.25
N SER A 317 8.96 -18.77 14.76
CA SER A 317 7.67 -18.24 14.29
C SER A 317 7.29 -16.89 14.91
N TYR A 318 8.16 -16.28 15.73
CA TYR A 318 7.93 -14.98 16.37
C TYR A 318 7.36 -13.89 15.43
N PRO A 319 7.89 -13.63 14.22
CA PRO A 319 7.30 -12.65 13.30
C PRO A 319 5.84 -12.97 12.91
N LEU A 320 5.52 -14.24 12.67
CA LEU A 320 4.16 -14.66 12.33
C LEU A 320 3.22 -14.50 13.53
N ILE A 321 3.68 -14.81 14.75
CA ILE A 321 2.89 -14.65 15.98
C ILE A 321 2.59 -13.17 16.25
N ILE A 322 3.55 -12.28 16.02
CA ILE A 322 3.34 -10.83 16.12
C ILE A 322 2.23 -10.40 15.14
N SER A 323 2.29 -10.87 13.90
CA SER A 323 1.26 -10.59 12.89
C SER A 323 -0.12 -11.15 13.28
N SER A 324 -0.16 -12.36 13.86
CA SER A 324 -1.38 -12.99 14.39
C SER A 324 -2.05 -12.17 15.48
N VAL A 325 -1.27 -11.69 16.45
CA VAL A 325 -1.77 -10.80 17.51
C VAL A 325 -2.20 -9.45 16.91
N GLY A 326 -1.46 -8.96 15.91
CA GLY A 326 -1.82 -7.78 15.14
C GLY A 326 -3.22 -7.82 14.55
N ILE A 327 -3.62 -8.94 13.93
CA ILE A 327 -4.98 -9.14 13.41
C ILE A 327 -6.02 -8.98 14.52
N VAL A 328 -5.81 -9.63 15.68
CA VAL A 328 -6.75 -9.56 16.80
C VAL A 328 -6.83 -8.13 17.38
N VAL A 329 -5.70 -7.46 17.53
CA VAL A 329 -5.63 -6.07 17.99
C VAL A 329 -6.35 -5.13 17.02
N CYS A 330 -6.11 -5.27 15.72
CA CYS A 330 -6.78 -4.46 14.71
C CYS A 330 -8.29 -4.72 14.71
N LEU A 331 -8.75 -5.95 14.96
CA LEU A 331 -10.17 -6.29 15.05
C LEU A 331 -10.81 -5.50 16.19
N ILE A 332 -10.21 -5.55 17.38
CA ILE A 332 -10.67 -4.81 18.56
C ILE A 332 -10.67 -3.30 18.27
N THR A 333 -9.62 -2.79 17.63
CA THR A 333 -9.48 -1.37 17.26
C THR A 333 -10.59 -0.93 16.31
N THR A 334 -10.93 -1.75 15.32
CA THR A 334 -11.96 -1.46 14.31
C THR A 334 -13.32 -1.20 14.97
N LEU A 335 -13.67 -1.95 16.02
CA LEU A 335 -14.93 -1.78 16.77
C LEU A 335 -15.08 -0.37 17.36
N PHE A 336 -13.98 0.32 17.67
CA PHE A 336 -14.02 1.70 18.16
C PHE A 336 -14.50 2.72 17.12
N ALA A 337 -14.26 2.47 15.84
CA ALA A 337 -14.74 3.32 14.75
C ALA A 337 -16.08 2.83 14.19
N THR A 338 -16.39 1.53 14.30
CA THR A 338 -17.59 0.96 13.66
C THR A 338 -18.81 0.85 14.57
N ASP A 339 -18.63 0.65 15.87
CA ASP A 339 -19.73 0.30 16.79
C ASP A 339 -19.73 1.14 18.10
N LEU A 340 -18.57 1.57 18.59
CA LEU A 340 -18.45 2.29 19.87
C LEU A 340 -18.45 3.83 19.74
N SER A 341 -18.38 4.37 18.53
CA SER A 341 -18.42 5.81 18.28
C SER A 341 -19.12 6.09 16.96
N GLU A 342 -19.96 7.11 16.93
CA GLU A 342 -20.62 7.58 15.71
C GLU A 342 -20.15 9.01 15.41
N ILE A 343 -19.82 9.25 14.14
CA ILE A 343 -19.46 10.58 13.64
C ILE A 343 -20.74 11.37 13.37
N LYS A 344 -20.81 12.56 13.95
CA LYS A 344 -21.93 13.50 13.78
C LYS A 344 -21.53 14.71 12.96
N HIS A 345 -20.27 15.12 13.06
CA HIS A 345 -19.74 16.30 12.39
C HIS A 345 -18.56 15.96 11.48
N VAL A 346 -18.41 16.69 10.38
CA VAL A 346 -17.30 16.53 9.42
C VAL A 346 -15.92 16.63 10.10
N SER A 347 -15.78 17.54 11.07
CA SER A 347 -14.53 17.71 11.83
C SER A 347 -14.12 16.50 12.66
N GLU A 348 -14.99 15.50 12.83
CA GLU A 348 -14.72 14.29 13.60
C GLU A 348 -14.16 13.13 12.74
N ILE A 349 -14.14 13.27 11.41
CA ILE A 349 -13.64 12.22 10.49
C ILE A 349 -12.15 11.95 10.70
N GLU A 350 -11.29 12.95 10.46
CA GLU A 350 -9.84 12.79 10.61
C GLU A 350 -9.43 12.37 12.03
N PRO A 351 -9.96 12.98 13.12
CA PRO A 351 -9.68 12.50 14.47
C PRO A 351 -10.09 11.04 14.71
N SER A 352 -11.18 10.58 14.09
CA SER A 352 -11.64 9.18 14.22
C SER A 352 -10.67 8.22 13.54
N LEU A 353 -10.19 8.54 12.33
CA LEU A 353 -9.19 7.75 11.60
C LEU A 353 -7.85 7.76 12.33
N LYS A 354 -7.39 8.92 12.82
CA LYS A 354 -6.17 9.04 13.64
C LYS A 354 -6.25 8.22 14.93
N ARG A 355 -7.41 8.21 15.58
CA ARG A 355 -7.63 7.43 16.80
C ARG A 355 -7.46 5.93 16.55
N GLN A 356 -7.76 5.43 15.35
CA GLN A 356 -7.48 4.03 14.99
C GLN A 356 -5.98 3.72 15.05
N LEU A 357 -5.12 4.61 14.54
CA LEU A 357 -3.66 4.46 14.63
C LEU A 357 -3.17 4.46 16.07
N LEU A 358 -3.66 5.39 16.89
CA LEU A 358 -3.25 5.48 18.29
C LEU A 358 -3.71 4.27 19.11
N ILE A 359 -4.98 3.87 19.00
CA ILE A 359 -5.54 2.72 19.74
C ILE A 359 -4.81 1.44 19.33
N SER A 360 -4.66 1.19 18.03
CA SER A 360 -3.97 -0.01 17.55
C SER A 360 -2.50 -0.03 18.02
N THR A 361 -1.80 1.10 18.00
CA THR A 361 -0.41 1.20 18.51
C THR A 361 -0.31 0.90 20.00
N VAL A 362 -1.18 1.46 20.82
CA VAL A 362 -1.17 1.23 22.27
C VAL A 362 -1.50 -0.23 22.60
N LEU A 363 -2.56 -0.77 22.00
CA LEU A 363 -2.96 -2.17 22.20
C LEU A 363 -1.89 -3.14 21.68
N MET A 364 -1.29 -2.83 20.52
CA MET A 364 -0.26 -3.67 19.93
C MET A 364 1.05 -3.62 20.74
N THR A 365 1.37 -2.50 21.41
CA THR A 365 2.49 -2.45 22.35
C THR A 365 2.32 -3.47 23.48
N ALA A 366 1.11 -3.58 24.05
CA ALA A 366 0.80 -4.60 25.05
C ALA A 366 0.85 -6.02 24.46
N GLY A 367 0.32 -6.21 23.25
CA GLY A 367 0.38 -7.48 22.51
C GLY A 367 1.82 -7.95 22.27
N ILE A 368 2.70 -7.06 21.80
CA ILE A 368 4.12 -7.33 21.57
C ILE A 368 4.82 -7.67 22.90
N ALA A 369 4.50 -6.99 24.00
CA ALA A 369 5.02 -7.34 25.32
C ALA A 369 4.65 -8.79 25.66
N THR A 370 3.36 -9.14 25.57
CA THR A 370 2.90 -10.52 25.84
C THR A 370 3.62 -11.53 24.95
N VAL A 371 3.69 -11.32 23.63
CA VAL A 371 4.37 -12.28 22.75
C VAL A 371 5.86 -12.39 23.10
N SER A 372 6.54 -11.27 23.36
CA SER A 372 7.98 -11.26 23.63
C SER A 372 8.35 -11.98 24.93
N PHE A 373 7.55 -11.82 25.99
CA PHE A 373 7.85 -12.45 27.29
C PHE A 373 7.45 -13.93 27.35
N PHE A 374 6.49 -14.38 26.53
CA PHE A 374 5.97 -15.75 26.60
C PHE A 374 6.43 -16.66 25.45
N ALA A 375 6.63 -16.13 24.24
CA ALA A 375 7.06 -16.91 23.08
C ALA A 375 8.58 -17.02 22.94
N LEU A 376 9.35 -16.07 23.49
CA LEU A 376 10.81 -16.07 23.40
C LEU A 376 11.47 -16.58 24.68
N PRO A 377 12.61 -17.29 24.60
CA PRO A 377 13.44 -17.57 25.76
C PRO A 377 14.03 -16.27 26.33
N SER A 378 14.35 -16.24 27.63
CA SER A 378 14.91 -15.06 28.30
C SER A 378 16.21 -14.57 27.68
N GLU A 379 17.01 -15.51 27.16
CA GLU A 379 18.30 -15.27 26.52
C GLU A 379 18.48 -16.27 25.36
N PHE A 380 19.07 -15.79 24.26
CA PHE A 380 19.35 -16.55 23.03
C PHE A 380 20.45 -15.85 22.22
N THR A 381 20.95 -16.49 21.17
CA THR A 381 21.95 -15.89 20.27
C THR A 381 21.36 -15.58 18.91
N LEU A 382 21.74 -14.43 18.35
CA LEU A 382 21.41 -14.01 16.99
C LEU A 382 22.68 -13.83 16.16
N TYR A 383 22.58 -14.18 14.88
CA TYR A 383 23.65 -13.98 13.92
C TYR A 383 23.99 -12.50 13.76
N ASN A 384 25.29 -12.19 13.82
CA ASN A 384 25.84 -10.85 13.65
C ASN A 384 27.15 -10.91 12.86
N PHE A 385 27.04 -10.95 11.53
CA PHE A 385 28.16 -10.88 10.57
C PHE A 385 29.32 -11.85 10.92
N GLY A 386 28.98 -13.11 11.17
CA GLY A 386 29.95 -14.18 11.49
C GLY A 386 30.24 -14.34 12.99
N SER A 387 29.58 -13.58 13.86
CA SER A 387 29.62 -13.77 15.31
C SER A 387 28.23 -13.98 15.90
N ASP A 388 28.15 -14.75 16.99
CA ASP A 388 26.91 -14.91 17.75
C ASP A 388 26.77 -13.81 18.79
N LYS A 389 25.71 -13.02 18.67
CA LYS A 389 25.37 -11.97 19.63
C LYS A 389 24.36 -12.48 20.65
N VAL A 390 24.68 -12.36 21.93
CA VAL A 390 23.74 -12.67 23.01
C VAL A 390 22.66 -11.59 23.10
N VAL A 391 21.40 -12.01 23.03
CA VAL A 391 20.21 -11.15 23.01
C VAL A 391 19.19 -11.65 24.02
N LYS A 392 18.48 -10.72 24.66
CA LYS A 392 17.42 -10.99 25.63
C LYS A 392 16.05 -10.75 25.01
N ASN A 393 15.02 -11.43 25.49
CA ASN A 393 13.64 -11.24 25.00
C ASN A 393 13.17 -9.78 25.03
N TRP A 394 13.51 -9.02 26.08
CA TRP A 394 13.16 -7.60 26.20
C TRP A 394 13.91 -6.71 25.20
N HIS A 395 15.08 -7.14 24.69
CA HIS A 395 15.74 -6.44 23.58
C HIS A 395 14.86 -6.50 22.32
N LEU A 396 14.31 -7.68 21.98
CA LEU A 396 13.43 -7.82 20.83
C LEU A 396 12.09 -7.10 21.00
N PHE A 397 11.54 -7.08 22.21
CA PHE A 397 10.41 -6.23 22.55
C PHE A 397 10.65 -4.78 22.12
N PHE A 398 11.78 -4.17 22.53
CA PHE A 398 12.11 -2.81 22.13
C PHE A 398 12.40 -2.66 20.63
N CYS A 399 12.95 -3.67 19.96
CA CYS A 399 13.14 -3.63 18.50
C CYS A 399 11.80 -3.46 17.78
N VAL A 400 10.82 -4.33 18.09
CA VAL A 400 9.49 -4.30 17.47
C VAL A 400 8.73 -3.03 17.86
N VAL A 401 8.72 -2.67 19.14
CA VAL A 401 8.02 -1.48 19.65
C VAL A 401 8.58 -0.21 19.04
N THR A 402 9.90 -0.08 18.89
CA THR A 402 10.48 1.14 18.28
C THR A 402 10.02 1.29 16.83
N GLY A 403 9.91 0.20 16.07
CA GLY A 403 9.34 0.23 14.71
C GLY A 403 7.85 0.61 14.69
N LEU A 404 7.05 0.03 15.59
CA LEU A 404 5.63 0.36 15.75
C LEU A 404 5.41 1.85 16.04
N TRP A 405 6.14 2.39 17.02
CA TRP A 405 6.01 3.80 17.41
C TRP A 405 6.61 4.76 16.37
N ALA A 406 7.66 4.35 15.65
CA ALA A 406 8.14 5.09 14.49
C ALA A 406 7.05 5.24 13.42
N GLY A 407 6.26 4.18 13.17
CA GLY A 407 5.09 4.24 12.29
C GLY A 407 4.06 5.28 12.76
N LEU A 408 3.72 5.28 14.05
CA LEU A 408 2.79 6.27 14.62
C LEU A 408 3.32 7.70 14.45
N VAL A 409 4.60 7.94 14.73
CA VAL A 409 5.24 9.26 14.55
C VAL A 409 5.19 9.69 13.08
N ILE A 410 5.52 8.79 12.15
CA ILE A 410 5.42 9.06 10.71
C ILE A 410 3.99 9.43 10.34
N GLY A 411 2.99 8.69 10.82
CA GLY A 411 1.57 8.99 10.57
C GLY A 411 1.15 10.38 11.07
N TYR A 412 1.51 10.75 12.30
CA TYR A 412 1.16 12.06 12.88
C TYR A 412 1.85 13.22 12.16
N ILE A 413 3.11 13.06 11.76
CA ILE A 413 3.82 14.10 11.01
C ILE A 413 3.28 14.22 9.59
N THR A 414 2.93 13.09 8.97
CA THR A 414 2.32 13.10 7.64
C THR A 414 0.98 13.81 7.68
N GLU A 415 0.12 13.50 8.65
CA GLU A 415 -1.15 14.22 8.90
C GLU A 415 -0.94 15.73 8.99
N TYR A 416 0.04 16.19 9.79
CA TYR A 416 0.32 17.61 9.97
C TYR A 416 0.70 18.33 8.67
N TYR A 417 1.37 17.63 7.74
CA TYR A 417 1.81 18.20 6.46
C TYR A 417 0.81 18.01 5.32
N THR A 418 -0.20 17.15 5.46
CA THR A 418 -1.16 16.86 4.37
C THR A 418 -2.61 17.20 4.71
N SER A 419 -3.01 17.34 5.97
CA SER A 419 -4.37 17.78 6.33
C SER A 419 -4.52 19.30 6.25
N ASN A 420 -5.65 19.74 5.68
CA ASN A 420 -6.02 21.16 5.61
C ASN A 420 -6.52 21.74 6.94
N ALA A 421 -6.57 20.93 8.01
CA ALA A 421 -6.81 21.41 9.36
C ALA A 421 -5.61 22.16 9.96
N TYR A 422 -4.41 22.00 9.38
CA TYR A 422 -3.16 22.57 9.90
C TYR A 422 -2.57 23.66 8.99
N SER A 423 -1.72 24.49 9.59
CA SER A 423 -1.12 25.64 8.90
C SER A 423 -0.33 25.29 7.63
N PRO A 424 0.44 24.18 7.52
CA PRO A 424 1.26 23.94 6.33
C PRO A 424 0.45 23.89 5.03
N VAL A 425 -0.70 23.20 5.05
CA VAL A 425 -1.58 23.09 3.88
C VAL A 425 -2.41 24.36 3.68
N GLN A 426 -2.80 25.03 4.76
CA GLN A 426 -3.49 26.32 4.69
C GLN A 426 -2.59 27.41 4.08
N ASP A 427 -1.29 27.40 4.37
CA ASP A 427 -0.30 28.30 3.77
C ASP A 427 -0.12 28.01 2.27
N VAL A 428 -0.13 26.72 1.87
CA VAL A 428 -0.14 26.33 0.44
C VAL A 428 -1.39 26.86 -0.25
N ALA A 429 -2.57 26.73 0.36
CA ALA A 429 -3.82 27.27 -0.17
C ALA A 429 -3.82 28.81 -0.24
N ASP A 430 -3.33 29.51 0.79
CA ASP A 430 -3.23 30.98 0.80
C ASP A 430 -2.26 31.48 -0.28
N SER A 431 -1.17 30.74 -0.55
CA SER A 431 -0.20 31.09 -1.60
C SER A 431 -0.78 31.09 -3.01
N CYS A 432 -1.97 30.49 -3.24
CA CYS A 432 -2.69 30.60 -4.50
C CYS A 432 -3.07 32.05 -4.83
N ARG A 433 -3.18 32.94 -3.82
CA ARG A 433 -3.50 34.37 -4.02
C ARG A 433 -2.56 35.09 -4.97
N THR A 434 -1.35 34.57 -5.16
CA THR A 434 -0.31 35.13 -6.02
C THR A 434 0.02 34.28 -7.24
N GLY A 435 -0.79 33.25 -7.54
CA GLY A 435 -0.64 32.40 -8.72
C GLY A 435 -0.24 30.95 -8.44
N ALA A 436 -0.41 30.10 -9.46
CA ALA A 436 0.03 28.70 -9.44
C ALA A 436 1.54 28.55 -9.17
N ALA A 437 2.36 29.51 -9.61
CA ALA A 437 3.81 29.46 -9.40
C ALA A 437 4.21 29.49 -7.92
N THR A 438 3.57 30.34 -7.11
CA THR A 438 3.82 30.37 -5.66
C THR A 438 3.27 29.11 -4.99
N ASN A 439 2.12 28.62 -5.43
CA ASN A 439 1.56 27.36 -4.92
C ASN A 439 2.50 26.16 -5.15
N VAL A 440 3.10 26.05 -6.34
CA VAL A 440 4.10 25.01 -6.63
C VAL A 440 5.33 25.16 -5.73
N ILE A 441 5.85 26.39 -5.55
CA ILE A 441 7.03 26.63 -4.71
C ILE A 441 6.76 26.25 -3.26
N PHE A 442 5.60 26.64 -2.70
CA PHE A 442 5.22 26.32 -1.33
C PHE A 442 5.00 24.82 -1.13
N GLY A 443 4.34 24.14 -2.07
CA GLY A 443 4.12 22.70 -2.01
C GLY A 443 5.43 21.91 -2.04
N LEU A 444 6.35 22.23 -2.96
CA LEU A 444 7.67 21.58 -3.03
C LEU A 444 8.47 21.80 -1.74
N ALA A 445 8.49 23.02 -1.23
CA ALA A 445 9.16 23.35 0.03
C ALA A 445 8.55 22.58 1.22
N LEU A 446 7.22 22.45 1.26
CA LEU A 446 6.50 21.65 2.25
C LEU A 446 6.94 20.19 2.19
N GLY A 447 6.96 19.58 1.00
CA GLY A 447 7.42 18.22 0.80
C GLY A 447 8.84 17.99 1.31
N TYR A 448 9.77 18.87 0.94
CA TYR A 448 11.16 18.79 1.41
C TYR A 448 11.28 18.96 2.92
N LYS A 449 10.45 19.80 3.55
CA LYS A 449 10.42 19.98 5.00
C LYS A 449 9.81 18.79 5.73
N SER A 450 8.85 18.10 5.10
CA SER A 450 8.12 16.99 5.70
C SER A 450 8.98 15.74 5.96
N VAL A 451 10.11 15.59 5.27
CA VAL A 451 10.98 14.39 5.40
C VAL A 451 11.74 14.34 6.74
N ILE A 452 11.95 15.49 7.39
CA ILE A 452 12.91 15.64 8.50
C ILE A 452 12.59 14.69 9.66
N ILE A 453 11.36 14.73 10.18
CA ILE A 453 10.99 13.94 11.36
C ILE A 453 10.82 12.45 11.01
N PRO A 454 10.18 12.06 9.89
CA PRO A 454 10.18 10.67 9.43
C PRO A 454 11.57 10.05 9.33
N ILE A 455 12.56 10.77 8.79
CA ILE A 455 13.94 10.27 8.70
C ILE A 455 14.57 10.12 10.09
N PHE A 456 14.34 11.05 11.02
CA PHE A 456 14.78 10.86 12.41
C PHE A 456 14.11 9.67 13.09
N ALA A 457 12.81 9.45 12.86
CA ALA A 457 12.10 8.29 13.41
C ALA A 457 12.66 6.98 12.88
N ILE A 458 12.92 6.88 11.57
CA ILE A 458 13.58 5.72 10.94
C ILE A 458 15.00 5.54 11.48
N ALA A 459 15.79 6.62 11.60
CA ALA A 459 17.15 6.54 12.13
C ALA A 459 17.21 6.05 13.58
N ILE A 460 16.28 6.49 14.44
CA ILE A 460 16.14 6.00 15.82
C ILE A 460 15.75 4.53 15.82
N ALA A 461 14.78 4.13 14.99
CA ALA A 461 14.37 2.73 14.86
C ALA A 461 15.54 1.84 14.41
N ILE A 462 16.33 2.27 13.41
CA ILE A 462 17.55 1.59 12.98
C ILE A 462 18.54 1.49 14.13
N TYR A 463 18.89 2.61 14.77
CA TYR A 463 19.90 2.64 15.82
C TYR A 463 19.55 1.71 16.99
N VAL A 464 18.32 1.79 17.51
CA VAL A 464 17.86 0.97 18.63
C VAL A 464 17.84 -0.50 18.22
N SER A 465 17.20 -0.83 17.10
CA SER A 465 17.00 -2.23 16.71
C SER A 465 18.29 -2.93 16.28
N PHE A 466 19.17 -2.24 15.54
CA PHE A 466 20.50 -2.74 15.18
C PHE A 466 21.34 -2.95 16.45
N SER A 467 21.40 -1.96 17.34
CA SER A 467 22.21 -2.03 18.56
C SER A 467 21.77 -3.16 19.49
N LEU A 468 20.48 -3.50 19.49
CA LEU A 468 19.94 -4.55 20.34
C LEU A 468 20.03 -5.95 19.71
N ALA A 469 19.69 -6.10 18.42
CA ALA A 469 19.51 -7.41 17.78
C ALA A 469 19.97 -7.49 16.31
N ALA A 470 20.90 -6.62 15.89
CA ALA A 470 21.50 -6.62 14.54
C ALA A 470 20.41 -6.61 13.43
N MET A 471 20.63 -7.36 12.35
CA MET A 471 19.71 -7.38 11.20
C MET A 471 18.33 -7.95 11.55
N TYR A 472 18.27 -8.95 12.43
CA TYR A 472 17.00 -9.49 12.89
C TYR A 472 16.20 -8.45 13.66
N GLY A 473 16.86 -7.64 14.50
CA GLY A 473 16.23 -6.51 15.18
C GLY A 473 15.60 -5.53 14.20
N ILE A 474 16.31 -5.15 13.14
CA ILE A 474 15.82 -4.21 12.13
C ILE A 474 14.63 -4.81 11.34
N ALA A 475 14.72 -6.09 10.95
CA ALA A 475 13.61 -6.79 10.30
C ALA A 475 12.36 -6.83 11.20
N MET A 476 12.57 -7.09 12.50
CA MET A 476 11.50 -7.07 13.49
C MET A 476 10.95 -5.66 13.76
N ALA A 477 11.76 -4.60 13.61
CA ALA A 477 11.28 -3.22 13.64
C ALA A 477 10.42 -2.90 12.40
N ALA A 478 10.81 -3.35 11.21
CA ALA A 478 10.01 -3.21 9.99
C ALA A 478 8.64 -3.89 10.17
N LEU A 479 8.65 -5.14 10.66
CA LEU A 479 7.43 -5.87 10.96
C LEU A 479 6.62 -5.23 12.10
N GLY A 480 7.28 -4.62 13.09
CA GLY A 480 6.63 -3.85 14.15
C GLY A 480 5.84 -2.67 13.60
N MET A 481 6.41 -1.92 12.65
CA MET A 481 5.71 -0.84 11.94
C MET A 481 4.47 -1.34 11.18
N LEU A 482 4.54 -2.56 10.63
CA LEU A 482 3.45 -3.21 9.90
C LEU A 482 2.60 -4.14 10.77
N SER A 483 2.82 -4.19 12.08
CA SER A 483 2.12 -5.13 12.95
C SER A 483 0.62 -4.79 13.10
N THR A 484 0.24 -3.57 12.74
CA THR A 484 -1.14 -3.07 12.67
C THR A 484 -1.62 -2.86 11.22
N ILE A 485 -1.04 -3.59 10.26
CA ILE A 485 -1.31 -3.44 8.82
C ILE A 485 -2.79 -3.55 8.44
N ALA A 486 -3.59 -4.37 9.15
CA ALA A 486 -5.03 -4.47 8.87
C ALA A 486 -5.76 -3.14 9.12
N THR A 487 -5.42 -2.44 10.21
CA THR A 487 -5.95 -1.09 10.49
C THR A 487 -5.36 -0.05 9.53
N GLY A 488 -4.06 -0.14 9.21
CA GLY A 488 -3.42 0.75 8.24
C GLY A 488 -4.09 0.69 6.86
N LEU A 489 -4.27 -0.52 6.33
CA LEU A 489 -5.01 -0.75 5.08
C LEU A 489 -6.47 -0.31 5.16
N ALA A 490 -7.13 -0.44 6.32
CA ALA A 490 -8.52 -0.04 6.47
C ALA A 490 -8.72 1.48 6.33
N ILE A 491 -7.84 2.28 6.95
CA ILE A 491 -7.90 3.74 6.83
C ILE A 491 -7.43 4.23 5.46
N ASP A 492 -6.51 3.51 4.81
CA ASP A 492 -5.98 3.86 3.48
C ASP A 492 -7.03 3.56 2.40
N ALA A 493 -7.54 2.32 2.36
CA ALA A 493 -8.58 1.90 1.41
C ALA A 493 -9.92 2.63 1.58
N TYR A 494 -10.17 3.21 2.76
CA TYR A 494 -11.31 4.09 2.99
C TYR A 494 -11.29 5.31 2.04
N GLY A 495 -10.12 5.88 1.74
CA GLY A 495 -9.97 7.08 0.92
C GLY A 495 -10.51 6.91 -0.50
N PRO A 496 -9.96 6.01 -1.32
CA PRO A 496 -10.43 5.80 -2.69
C PRO A 496 -11.90 5.35 -2.78
N ILE A 497 -12.43 4.69 -1.75
CA ILE A 497 -13.86 4.34 -1.68
C ILE A 497 -14.72 5.60 -1.50
N SER A 498 -14.27 6.55 -0.68
CA SER A 498 -14.92 7.83 -0.44
C SER A 498 -14.82 8.77 -1.64
N ASP A 499 -13.68 8.77 -2.33
CA ASP A 499 -13.45 9.51 -3.56
C ASP A 499 -14.45 9.10 -4.66
N ASN A 500 -14.44 7.81 -5.02
CA ASN A 500 -15.42 7.22 -5.92
C ASN A 500 -16.89 7.47 -5.50
N ALA A 501 -17.16 7.54 -4.18
CA ALA A 501 -18.51 7.82 -3.71
C ALA A 501 -18.95 9.24 -4.06
N GLY A 502 -18.03 10.21 -4.01
CA GLY A 502 -18.23 11.57 -4.49
C GLY A 502 -18.42 11.62 -6.00
N GLY A 503 -17.57 10.93 -6.76
CA GLY A 503 -17.69 10.88 -8.22
C GLY A 503 -19.03 10.31 -8.69
N ILE A 504 -19.51 9.24 -8.04
CA ILE A 504 -20.84 8.68 -8.30
C ILE A 504 -21.95 9.68 -7.92
N ALA A 505 -21.81 10.43 -6.83
CA ALA A 505 -22.80 11.42 -6.42
C ALA A 505 -22.99 12.50 -7.50
N GLU A 506 -21.88 13.01 -8.04
CA GLU A 506 -21.92 14.03 -9.10
C GLU A 506 -22.46 13.47 -10.42
N MET A 507 -21.94 12.31 -10.86
CA MET A 507 -22.39 11.66 -12.09
C MET A 507 -23.87 11.25 -12.06
N ALA A 508 -24.41 10.98 -10.88
CA ALA A 508 -25.83 10.67 -10.68
C ALA A 508 -26.73 11.91 -10.54
N GLY A 509 -26.16 13.13 -10.53
CA GLY A 509 -26.90 14.38 -10.37
C GLY A 509 -27.58 14.50 -9.01
N MET A 510 -26.93 13.98 -7.96
CA MET A 510 -27.46 14.04 -6.59
C MET A 510 -27.33 15.46 -6.01
N SER A 511 -27.94 15.69 -4.84
CA SER A 511 -27.91 17.02 -4.24
C SER A 511 -26.50 17.44 -3.80
N HIS A 512 -26.22 18.74 -3.86
CA HIS A 512 -24.93 19.33 -3.45
C HIS A 512 -24.54 18.94 -2.01
N LYS A 513 -25.52 18.74 -1.13
CA LYS A 513 -25.28 18.28 0.25
C LYS A 513 -24.66 16.88 0.32
N ILE A 514 -24.93 16.02 -0.67
CA ILE A 514 -24.31 14.70 -0.76
C ILE A 514 -22.85 14.85 -1.16
N ARG A 515 -22.56 15.68 -2.17
CA ARG A 515 -21.20 15.98 -2.60
C ARG A 515 -20.36 16.61 -1.49
N GLU A 516 -20.90 17.59 -0.76
CA GLU A 516 -20.23 18.18 0.43
C GLU A 516 -19.86 17.13 1.49
N ARG A 517 -20.73 16.13 1.71
CA ARG A 517 -20.46 15.04 2.66
C ARG A 517 -19.37 14.12 2.15
N THR A 518 -19.36 13.79 0.86
CA THR A 518 -18.33 12.92 0.27
C THR A 518 -16.99 13.63 0.14
N ASP A 519 -16.96 14.92 -0.21
CA ASP A 519 -15.73 15.73 -0.26
C ASP A 519 -15.05 15.79 1.12
N ALA A 520 -15.85 15.88 2.19
CA ALA A 520 -15.35 15.81 3.55
C ALA A 520 -14.72 14.45 3.90
N LEU A 521 -15.28 13.35 3.39
CA LEU A 521 -14.75 12.00 3.58
C LEU A 521 -13.47 11.80 2.76
N ASP A 522 -13.46 12.31 1.54
CA ASP A 522 -12.37 12.25 0.57
C ASP A 522 -11.14 13.06 1.03
N ALA A 523 -11.32 14.30 1.52
CA ALA A 523 -10.23 15.08 2.08
C ALA A 523 -9.50 14.36 3.24
N ALA A 524 -10.25 13.63 4.07
CA ALA A 524 -9.66 12.78 5.11
C ALA A 524 -8.96 11.55 4.51
N GLY A 525 -9.49 11.00 3.40
CA GLY A 525 -8.88 9.96 2.58
C GLY A 525 -7.54 10.35 1.99
N ASN A 526 -7.39 11.58 1.49
CA ASN A 526 -6.13 12.12 1.00
C ASN A 526 -5.04 12.12 2.09
N THR A 527 -5.43 12.49 3.31
CA THR A 527 -4.55 12.42 4.48
C THR A 527 -4.18 10.97 4.82
N THR A 528 -5.13 10.03 4.83
CA THR A 528 -4.82 8.63 5.17
C THR A 528 -4.02 7.91 4.10
N ALA A 529 -4.22 8.22 2.82
CA ALA A 529 -3.40 7.70 1.72
C ALA A 529 -1.95 8.18 1.83
N ALA A 530 -1.71 9.43 2.23
CA ALA A 530 -0.37 9.92 2.52
C ALA A 530 0.26 9.19 3.73
N ILE A 531 -0.51 8.96 4.79
CA ILE A 531 -0.07 8.17 5.95
C ILE A 531 0.31 6.75 5.53
N GLY A 532 -0.52 6.08 4.72
CA GLY A 532 -0.27 4.75 4.19
C GLY A 532 1.05 4.67 3.41
N LYS A 533 1.29 5.65 2.52
CA LYS A 533 2.58 5.81 1.82
C LYS A 533 3.74 6.00 2.80
N GLY A 534 3.57 6.79 3.86
CA GLY A 534 4.56 6.96 4.93
C GLY A 534 4.93 5.65 5.64
N PHE A 535 3.94 4.81 5.98
CA PHE A 535 4.17 3.48 6.55
C PHE A 535 4.88 2.54 5.57
N ALA A 536 4.48 2.54 4.30
CA ALA A 536 5.14 1.75 3.26
C ALA A 536 6.61 2.16 3.11
N ILE A 537 6.91 3.46 3.02
CA ILE A 537 8.28 3.97 2.87
C ILE A 537 9.13 3.70 4.12
N GLY A 538 8.58 3.91 5.32
CA GLY A 538 9.29 3.69 6.59
C GLY A 538 9.64 2.21 6.81
N SER A 539 8.69 1.32 6.54
CA SER A 539 8.91 -0.13 6.66
C SER A 539 9.84 -0.65 5.56
N ALA A 540 9.69 -0.17 4.31
CA ALA A 540 10.59 -0.46 3.19
C ALA A 540 12.04 -0.09 3.53
N ALA A 541 12.27 1.06 4.17
CA ALA A 541 13.60 1.47 4.56
C ALA A 541 14.25 0.52 5.59
N LEU A 542 13.46 0.09 6.58
CA LEU A 542 13.91 -0.84 7.61
C LEU A 542 14.17 -2.23 7.01
N VAL A 543 13.23 -2.80 6.26
CA VAL A 543 13.39 -4.15 5.70
C VAL A 543 14.50 -4.19 4.64
N SER A 544 14.64 -3.15 3.81
CA SER A 544 15.74 -3.06 2.83
C SER A 544 17.10 -3.08 3.52
N LEU A 545 17.24 -2.42 4.68
CA LEU A 545 18.48 -2.48 5.47
C LEU A 545 18.73 -3.88 6.05
N ALA A 546 17.70 -4.55 6.55
CA ALA A 546 17.83 -5.92 7.05
C ALA A 546 18.21 -6.92 5.94
N LEU A 547 17.55 -6.82 4.77
CA LEU A 547 17.87 -7.61 3.59
C LEU A 547 19.25 -7.27 3.04
N PHE A 548 19.69 -6.01 3.13
CA PHE A 548 21.04 -5.61 2.75
C PHE A 548 22.10 -6.30 3.61
N GLY A 549 21.95 -6.33 4.94
CA GLY A 549 22.89 -7.06 5.80
C GLY A 549 22.84 -8.58 5.59
N ALA A 550 21.66 -9.14 5.34
CA ALA A 550 21.50 -10.54 4.96
C ALA A 550 22.22 -10.85 3.63
N PHE A 551 22.09 -9.97 2.63
CA PHE A 551 22.79 -10.07 1.36
C PHE A 551 24.30 -10.04 1.53
N VAL A 552 24.85 -9.10 2.30
CA VAL A 552 26.30 -8.99 2.58
C VAL A 552 26.84 -10.31 3.14
N SER A 553 26.11 -10.91 4.08
CA SER A 553 26.46 -12.18 4.71
C SER A 553 26.39 -13.33 3.70
N ARG A 554 25.29 -13.43 2.95
CA ARG A 554 25.03 -14.49 1.99
C ARG A 554 25.99 -14.45 0.78
N ALA A 555 26.42 -13.25 0.41
CA ALA A 555 27.39 -12.99 -0.65
C ALA A 555 28.86 -13.19 -0.20
N GLY A 556 29.11 -13.49 1.07
CA GLY A 556 30.45 -13.70 1.60
C GLY A 556 31.29 -12.42 1.67
N ILE A 557 30.66 -11.24 1.76
CA ILE A 557 31.36 -9.96 1.87
C ILE A 557 31.79 -9.75 3.33
N THR A 558 33.10 -9.62 3.58
CA THR A 558 33.62 -9.41 4.93
C THR A 558 33.31 -8.02 5.49
N THR A 559 33.43 -6.98 4.66
CA THR A 559 33.19 -5.59 5.05
C THR A 559 32.75 -4.78 3.85
N VAL A 560 31.67 -4.01 3.99
CA VAL A 560 31.27 -3.01 3.00
C VAL A 560 31.96 -1.69 3.34
N ASP A 561 33.14 -1.48 2.76
CA ASP A 561 33.90 -0.25 2.96
C ASP A 561 33.53 0.80 1.91
N VAL A 562 32.88 1.87 2.36
CA VAL A 562 32.41 3.01 1.55
C VAL A 562 33.55 3.68 0.79
N LEU A 563 34.79 3.66 1.30
CA LEU A 563 35.93 4.32 0.67
C LEU A 563 36.64 3.44 -0.37
N THR A 564 36.03 2.32 -0.78
CA THR A 564 36.55 1.50 -1.88
C THR A 564 35.92 1.88 -3.22
N PRO A 565 36.66 1.78 -4.35
CA PRO A 565 36.14 2.15 -5.67
C PRO A 565 34.84 1.43 -6.02
N LYS A 566 34.75 0.11 -5.81
CA LYS A 566 33.57 -0.70 -6.13
C LYS A 566 32.33 -0.24 -5.35
N VAL A 567 32.46 -0.06 -4.04
CA VAL A 567 31.31 0.32 -3.19
C VAL A 567 30.89 1.76 -3.48
N PHE A 568 31.83 2.69 -3.63
CA PHE A 568 31.49 4.10 -3.84
C PHE A 568 30.81 4.36 -5.19
N ILE A 569 31.28 3.73 -6.28
CA ILE A 569 30.59 3.84 -7.58
C ILE A 569 29.18 3.23 -7.51
N GLY A 570 29.03 2.12 -6.79
CA GLY A 570 27.73 1.52 -6.54
C GLY A 570 26.82 2.48 -5.78
N LEU A 571 27.33 3.13 -4.74
CA LEU A 571 26.60 4.06 -3.89
C LEU A 571 26.05 5.25 -4.67
N ILE A 572 26.88 5.93 -5.45
CA ILE A 572 26.45 7.10 -6.23
C ILE A 572 25.49 6.74 -7.36
N VAL A 573 25.70 5.60 -8.04
CA VAL A 573 24.78 5.10 -9.07
C VAL A 573 23.46 4.69 -8.45
N GLY A 574 23.49 3.95 -7.34
CA GLY A 574 22.31 3.54 -6.59
C GLY A 574 21.47 4.74 -6.14
N ALA A 575 22.12 5.80 -5.65
CA ALA A 575 21.44 7.02 -5.24
C ALA A 575 20.75 7.78 -6.40
N MET A 576 21.20 7.59 -7.63
CA MET A 576 20.60 8.17 -8.83
C MET A 576 19.38 7.38 -9.33
N LEU A 577 19.30 6.06 -9.08
CA LEU A 577 18.22 5.21 -9.59
C LEU A 577 16.80 5.68 -9.25
N PRO A 578 16.49 6.16 -8.03
CA PRO A 578 15.16 6.70 -7.72
C PRO A 578 14.79 7.89 -8.62
N TYR A 579 15.75 8.76 -8.97
CA TYR A 579 15.51 9.89 -9.86
C TYR A 579 15.28 9.43 -11.31
N TRP A 580 16.02 8.42 -11.77
CA TRP A 580 15.77 7.83 -13.10
C TRP A 580 14.40 7.17 -13.16
N PHE A 581 14.01 6.43 -12.13
CA PHE A 581 12.68 5.86 -11.99
C PHE A 581 11.60 6.95 -12.05
N SER A 582 11.72 8.00 -11.23
CA SER A 582 10.79 9.14 -11.23
C SER A 582 10.73 9.87 -12.58
N ALA A 583 11.86 10.04 -13.27
CA ALA A 583 11.89 10.69 -14.57
C ALA A 583 11.09 9.92 -15.62
N MET A 584 11.14 8.58 -15.59
CA MET A 584 10.33 7.75 -16.48
C MET A 584 8.85 7.85 -16.14
N THR A 585 8.46 7.62 -14.88
CA THR A 585 7.05 7.60 -14.48
C THR A 585 6.36 8.95 -14.65
N MET A 586 7.02 10.05 -14.26
CA MET A 586 6.50 11.41 -14.45
C MET A 586 6.30 11.76 -15.93
N LYS A 587 7.26 11.39 -16.80
CA LYS A 587 7.16 11.62 -18.23
C LYS A 587 6.03 10.80 -18.87
N SER A 588 5.84 9.57 -18.43
CA SER A 588 4.77 8.70 -18.90
C SER A 588 3.39 9.27 -18.57
N VAL A 589 3.18 9.71 -17.32
CA VAL A 589 1.94 10.40 -16.92
C VAL A 589 1.75 11.69 -17.72
N GLY A 590 2.76 12.57 -17.82
CA GLY A 590 2.63 13.82 -18.55
C GLY A 590 2.30 13.64 -20.03
N SER A 591 2.88 12.63 -20.68
CA SER A 591 2.58 12.32 -22.08
C SER A 591 1.18 11.74 -22.27
N ALA A 592 0.70 10.92 -21.34
CA ALA A 592 -0.63 10.34 -21.37
C ALA A 592 -1.73 11.37 -21.04
N ALA A 593 -1.50 12.21 -20.03
CA ALA A 593 -2.38 13.31 -19.65
C ALA A 593 -2.54 14.33 -20.79
N LEU A 594 -1.47 14.65 -21.52
CA LEU A 594 -1.55 15.54 -22.70
C LEU A 594 -2.52 14.97 -23.76
N LYS A 595 -2.42 13.68 -24.06
CA LYS A 595 -3.36 13.01 -24.98
C LYS A 595 -4.78 12.98 -24.43
N MET A 596 -4.94 12.79 -23.12
CA MET A 596 -6.25 12.84 -22.46
C MET A 596 -6.88 14.22 -22.64
N VAL A 597 -6.15 15.29 -22.34
CA VAL A 597 -6.57 16.69 -22.53
C VAL A 597 -7.01 16.95 -23.98
N GLU A 598 -6.22 16.50 -24.97
CA GLU A 598 -6.58 16.64 -26.38
C GLU A 598 -7.89 15.92 -26.73
N GLU A 599 -8.11 14.71 -26.21
CA GLU A 599 -9.33 13.95 -26.45
C GLU A 599 -10.56 14.57 -25.76
N VAL A 600 -10.44 14.99 -24.49
CA VAL A 600 -11.52 15.65 -23.78
C VAL A 600 -11.91 16.96 -24.50
N ARG A 601 -10.92 17.77 -24.92
CA ARG A 601 -11.15 18.96 -25.75
C ARG A 601 -11.84 18.62 -27.05
N ARG A 602 -11.39 17.57 -27.75
CA ARG A 602 -11.99 17.13 -29.02
C ARG A 602 -13.46 16.82 -28.82
N GLN A 603 -13.82 16.04 -27.81
CA GLN A 603 -15.22 15.69 -27.56
C GLN A 603 -16.06 16.93 -27.24
N PHE A 604 -15.63 17.79 -26.31
CA PHE A 604 -16.36 19.01 -25.98
C PHE A 604 -16.51 19.99 -27.15
N ASN A 605 -15.55 20.04 -28.07
CA ASN A 605 -15.59 20.96 -29.20
C ASN A 605 -16.32 20.39 -30.44
N THR A 606 -16.46 19.05 -30.56
CA THR A 606 -16.95 18.41 -31.80
C THR A 606 -18.25 17.63 -31.65
N ILE A 607 -18.62 17.20 -30.44
CA ILE A 607 -19.88 16.45 -30.21
C ILE A 607 -21.00 17.47 -29.91
N PRO A 608 -21.96 17.69 -30.82
CA PRO A 608 -23.04 18.65 -30.60
C PRO A 608 -23.92 18.18 -29.44
N GLY A 609 -24.27 19.09 -28.53
CA GLY A 609 -25.15 18.79 -27.40
C GLY A 609 -24.44 18.26 -26.15
N LEU A 610 -23.11 18.02 -26.18
CA LEU A 610 -22.38 17.45 -25.05
C LEU A 610 -22.26 18.44 -23.87
N MET A 611 -21.84 19.69 -24.15
CA MET A 611 -21.74 20.73 -23.11
C MET A 611 -23.12 21.11 -22.56
N GLU A 612 -24.15 21.03 -23.41
CA GLU A 612 -25.55 21.24 -23.07
C GLU A 612 -26.16 20.07 -22.28
N GLY A 613 -25.45 18.96 -22.11
CA GLY A 613 -25.93 17.77 -21.37
C GLY A 613 -27.01 16.95 -22.11
N THR A 614 -27.18 17.18 -23.41
CA THR A 614 -28.17 16.48 -24.25
C THR A 614 -27.58 15.31 -25.04
N ALA A 615 -26.26 15.27 -25.19
CA ALA A 615 -25.52 14.15 -25.77
C ALA A 615 -24.64 13.46 -24.70
N LYS A 616 -24.41 12.16 -24.86
CA LYS A 616 -23.52 11.39 -23.97
C LYS A 616 -22.07 11.47 -24.47
N PRO A 617 -21.08 11.62 -23.56
CA PRO A 617 -19.67 11.52 -23.93
C PRO A 617 -19.29 10.08 -24.29
N ASP A 618 -18.17 9.95 -24.99
CA ASP A 618 -17.52 8.67 -25.26
C ASP A 618 -16.43 8.40 -24.22
N TYR A 619 -16.82 7.73 -23.13
CA TYR A 619 -15.92 7.32 -22.06
C TYR A 619 -14.87 6.29 -22.49
N ALA A 620 -15.19 5.45 -23.48
CA ALA A 620 -14.35 4.32 -23.86
C ALA A 620 -13.02 4.77 -24.48
N ASN A 621 -13.03 5.89 -25.21
CA ASN A 621 -11.80 6.45 -25.77
C ASN A 621 -10.84 6.95 -24.69
N CYS A 622 -11.34 7.62 -23.64
CA CYS A 622 -10.50 8.02 -22.49
C CYS A 622 -9.92 6.81 -21.76
N VAL A 623 -10.76 5.80 -21.45
CA VAL A 623 -10.30 4.52 -20.86
C VAL A 623 -9.23 3.86 -21.72
N LYS A 624 -9.36 3.89 -23.05
CA LYS A 624 -8.38 3.33 -23.98
C LYS A 624 -7.04 4.08 -23.92
N ILE A 625 -7.05 5.41 -23.84
CA ILE A 625 -5.82 6.23 -23.76
C ILE A 625 -5.01 5.86 -22.52
N SER A 626 -5.65 5.84 -21.35
CA SER A 626 -4.98 5.49 -20.09
C SER A 626 -4.54 4.02 -20.06
N THR A 627 -5.34 3.09 -20.59
CA THR A 627 -4.99 1.66 -20.73
C THR A 627 -3.76 1.45 -21.61
N ASP A 628 -3.76 2.02 -22.82
CA ASP A 628 -2.66 1.84 -23.77
C ASP A 628 -1.35 2.44 -23.23
N ALA A 629 -1.43 3.58 -22.56
CA ALA A 629 -0.27 4.24 -21.96
C ALA A 629 0.29 3.44 -20.78
N SER A 630 -0.54 3.07 -19.81
CA SER A 630 -0.12 2.34 -18.60
C SER A 630 0.56 1.01 -18.93
N LEU A 631 -0.06 0.17 -19.76
CA LEU A 631 0.47 -1.16 -20.09
C LEU A 631 1.80 -1.10 -20.84
N ARG A 632 2.00 -0.07 -21.67
CA ARG A 632 3.25 0.13 -22.40
C ARG A 632 4.34 0.73 -21.51
N GLU A 633 4.01 1.77 -20.78
CA GLU A 633 4.96 2.59 -20.06
C GLU A 633 5.32 2.06 -18.66
N MET A 634 4.62 1.03 -18.16
CA MET A 634 5.02 0.31 -16.94
C MET A 634 6.27 -0.57 -17.14
N ILE A 635 6.57 -0.96 -18.38
CA ILE A 635 7.65 -1.90 -18.68
C ILE A 635 9.05 -1.30 -18.40
N PRO A 636 9.40 -0.09 -18.86
CA PRO A 636 10.74 0.46 -18.63
C PRO A 636 11.09 0.69 -17.14
N PRO A 637 10.22 1.28 -16.29
CA PRO A 637 10.49 1.39 -14.85
C PRO A 637 10.62 0.02 -14.18
N GLY A 638 9.77 -0.94 -14.55
CA GLY A 638 9.86 -2.31 -14.07
C GLY A 638 11.19 -2.97 -14.45
N ALA A 639 11.59 -2.86 -15.71
CA ALA A 639 12.86 -3.39 -16.21
C ALA A 639 14.06 -2.74 -15.50
N LEU A 640 14.03 -1.43 -15.23
CA LEU A 640 15.08 -0.74 -14.48
C LEU A 640 15.30 -1.39 -13.11
N VAL A 641 14.22 -1.57 -12.33
CA VAL A 641 14.32 -2.15 -10.98
C VAL A 641 14.74 -3.61 -11.03
N MET A 642 14.12 -4.42 -11.90
CA MET A 642 14.38 -5.87 -11.94
C MET A 642 15.75 -6.22 -12.53
N LEU A 643 16.23 -5.46 -13.52
CA LEU A 643 17.53 -5.72 -14.16
C LEU A 643 18.70 -5.12 -13.38
N THR A 644 18.50 -4.06 -12.58
CA THR A 644 19.61 -3.41 -11.87
C THR A 644 20.41 -4.39 -10.99
N PRO A 645 19.81 -5.20 -10.10
CA PRO A 645 20.57 -6.15 -9.30
C PRO A 645 21.29 -7.20 -10.14
N LEU A 646 20.68 -7.65 -11.23
CA LEU A 646 21.26 -8.64 -12.15
C LEU A 646 22.47 -8.05 -12.89
N VAL A 647 22.34 -6.85 -13.46
CA VAL A 647 23.40 -6.17 -14.20
C VAL A 647 24.55 -5.77 -13.26
N ALA A 648 24.24 -5.13 -12.13
CA ALA A 648 25.25 -4.70 -11.17
C ALA A 648 25.98 -5.92 -10.56
N GLY A 649 25.24 -6.95 -10.16
CA GLY A 649 25.81 -8.16 -9.55
C GLY A 649 26.66 -8.97 -10.51
N THR A 650 26.21 -9.17 -11.76
CA THR A 650 26.93 -10.02 -12.74
C THR A 650 28.11 -9.32 -13.40
N LEU A 651 28.01 -8.02 -13.71
CA LEU A 651 29.06 -7.29 -14.42
C LEU A 651 30.09 -6.65 -13.48
N PHE A 652 29.67 -6.19 -12.30
CA PHE A 652 30.50 -5.38 -11.40
C PHE A 652 30.75 -6.05 -10.03
N GLY A 653 30.11 -7.19 -9.76
CA GLY A 653 30.29 -7.97 -8.54
C GLY A 653 29.44 -7.49 -7.35
N VAL A 654 29.46 -8.29 -6.30
CA VAL A 654 28.60 -8.14 -5.12
C VAL A 654 28.94 -6.91 -4.28
N GLU A 655 30.19 -6.43 -4.30
CA GLU A 655 30.59 -5.22 -3.56
C GLU A 655 30.03 -3.95 -4.21
N THR A 656 29.96 -3.92 -5.54
CA THR A 656 29.32 -2.81 -6.27
C THR A 656 27.81 -2.82 -6.02
N LEU A 657 27.19 -4.01 -6.08
CA LEU A 657 25.76 -4.16 -5.75
C LEU A 657 25.46 -3.73 -4.30
N ALA A 658 26.35 -4.03 -3.34
CA ALA A 658 26.21 -3.54 -1.97
C ALA A 658 26.14 -2.01 -1.90
N GLY A 659 26.98 -1.32 -2.66
CA GLY A 659 26.90 0.14 -2.82
C GLY A 659 25.56 0.58 -3.41
N VAL A 660 25.11 -0.07 -4.49
CA VAL A 660 23.83 0.24 -5.15
C VAL A 660 22.65 0.16 -4.16
N LEU A 661 22.57 -0.92 -3.38
CA LEU A 661 21.51 -1.12 -2.39
C LEU A 661 21.50 -0.03 -1.32
N ALA A 662 22.67 0.32 -0.78
CA ALA A 662 22.79 1.39 0.21
C ALA A 662 22.39 2.75 -0.37
N GLY A 663 22.84 3.06 -1.59
CA GLY A 663 22.58 4.34 -2.26
C GLY A 663 21.11 4.52 -2.63
N SER A 664 20.49 3.48 -3.19
CA SER A 664 19.06 3.51 -3.56
C SER A 664 18.17 3.69 -2.33
N LEU A 665 18.53 3.07 -1.21
CA LEU A 665 17.82 3.20 0.07
C LEU A 665 17.85 4.64 0.59
N VAL A 666 19.04 5.20 0.84
CA VAL A 666 19.15 6.50 1.54
C VAL A 666 18.72 7.68 0.67
N SER A 667 18.77 7.54 -0.66
CA SER A 667 18.29 8.55 -1.62
C SER A 667 16.79 8.42 -1.88
N GLY A 668 16.33 7.19 -2.17
CA GLY A 668 14.95 6.94 -2.59
C GLY A 668 13.93 7.29 -1.50
N VAL A 669 14.27 7.04 -0.23
CA VAL A 669 13.40 7.40 0.91
C VAL A 669 13.08 8.90 0.95
N GLN A 670 14.02 9.76 0.57
CA GLN A 670 13.82 11.22 0.60
C GLN A 670 12.85 11.65 -0.50
N VAL A 671 13.06 11.15 -1.72
CA VAL A 671 12.23 11.45 -2.89
C VAL A 671 10.82 10.93 -2.67
N ALA A 672 10.67 9.72 -2.14
CA ALA A 672 9.37 9.10 -1.91
C ALA A 672 8.51 9.88 -0.89
N ILE A 673 9.08 10.27 0.26
CA ILE A 673 8.34 11.02 1.30
C ILE A 673 7.99 12.41 0.77
N SER A 674 8.96 13.13 0.21
CA SER A 674 8.72 14.50 -0.26
C SER A 674 7.70 14.56 -1.39
N ALA A 675 7.75 13.65 -2.37
CA ALA A 675 6.79 13.60 -3.46
C ALA A 675 5.38 13.27 -2.96
N SER A 676 5.25 12.25 -2.09
CA SER A 676 3.94 11.81 -1.55
C SER A 676 3.26 12.92 -0.75
N ASN A 677 4.00 13.59 0.12
CA ASN A 677 3.44 14.64 0.98
C ASN A 677 3.19 15.94 0.20
N THR A 678 4.00 16.25 -0.81
CA THR A 678 3.72 17.39 -1.70
C THR A 678 2.40 17.20 -2.43
N GLY A 679 2.20 16.03 -3.05
CA GLY A 679 0.96 15.72 -3.77
C GLY A 679 -0.27 15.76 -2.86
N GLY A 680 -0.20 15.10 -1.70
CA GLY A 680 -1.31 15.13 -0.72
C GLY A 680 -1.61 16.53 -0.18
N ALA A 681 -0.59 17.39 -0.01
CA ALA A 681 -0.79 18.76 0.42
C ALA A 681 -1.46 19.63 -0.64
N TRP A 682 -1.09 19.49 -1.93
CA TRP A 682 -1.77 20.21 -3.01
C TRP A 682 -3.23 19.79 -3.15
N ASP A 683 -3.50 18.49 -3.04
CA ASP A 683 -4.86 17.98 -3.14
C ASP A 683 -5.74 18.51 -1.98
N ASN A 684 -5.27 18.43 -0.74
CA ASN A 684 -6.03 18.98 0.37
C ASN A 684 -6.08 20.52 0.42
N ALA A 685 -5.11 21.22 -0.19
CA ALA A 685 -5.21 22.65 -0.43
C ALA A 685 -6.30 22.97 -1.48
N LYS A 686 -6.42 22.16 -2.54
CA LYS A 686 -7.51 22.22 -3.54
C LYS A 686 -8.86 22.04 -2.83
N LYS A 687 -9.03 20.93 -2.08
CA LYS A 687 -10.26 20.64 -1.33
C LYS A 687 -10.59 21.76 -0.34
N TYR A 688 -9.60 22.34 0.35
CA TYR A 688 -9.82 23.46 1.29
C TYR A 688 -10.46 24.69 0.62
N ILE A 689 -10.05 25.02 -0.60
CA ILE A 689 -10.60 26.15 -1.36
C ILE A 689 -12.03 25.84 -1.84
N GLU A 690 -12.30 24.60 -2.22
CA GLU A 690 -13.60 24.13 -2.72
C GLU A 690 -14.72 24.24 -1.67
N VAL A 691 -14.44 23.90 -0.41
CA VAL A 691 -15.42 23.99 0.68
C VAL A 691 -15.48 25.34 1.40
N SER A 692 -14.56 26.28 1.14
CA SER A 692 -14.48 27.55 1.89
C SER A 692 -15.10 28.75 1.14
N PRO A 693 -16.36 29.16 1.46
CA PRO A 693 -17.02 30.28 0.79
C PRO A 693 -16.38 31.65 1.04
N LEU A 694 -15.58 31.80 2.11
CA LEU A 694 -14.88 33.06 2.43
C LEU A 694 -13.63 33.26 1.53
N VAL A 695 -12.97 32.17 1.14
CA VAL A 695 -11.81 32.18 0.21
C VAL A 695 -12.30 32.29 -1.24
N CYS A 696 -13.38 31.60 -1.59
CA CYS A 696 -14.03 31.69 -2.90
C CYS A 696 -14.48 33.11 -3.29
N ARG A 697 -14.94 33.93 -2.33
CA ARG A 697 -15.39 35.32 -2.59
C ARG A 697 -14.27 36.33 -2.80
N LEU A 698 -13.05 36.06 -2.32
CA LEU A 698 -11.90 36.94 -2.51
C LEU A 698 -11.15 36.64 -3.82
N ILE A 699 -11.35 35.46 -4.43
CA ILE A 699 -10.44 34.99 -5.46
C ILE A 699 -11.08 34.01 -6.46
N SER A 700 -11.92 34.52 -7.38
CA SER A 700 -12.43 33.73 -8.52
C SER A 700 -11.33 33.26 -9.48
N SER A 701 -10.12 33.84 -9.41
CA SER A 701 -8.93 33.41 -10.15
C SER A 701 -8.16 32.26 -9.49
N CYS A 702 -8.26 32.07 -8.16
CA CYS A 702 -7.51 31.02 -7.45
C CYS A 702 -8.02 29.62 -7.73
N HIS A 703 -9.33 29.46 -7.91
CA HIS A 703 -9.92 28.14 -8.14
C HIS A 703 -9.48 27.56 -9.50
N VAL A 704 -9.33 28.44 -10.50
CA VAL A 704 -8.74 28.12 -11.81
C VAL A 704 -7.24 27.85 -11.69
N GLU A 705 -6.56 28.46 -10.72
CA GLU A 705 -5.12 28.30 -10.52
C GLU A 705 -4.74 27.07 -9.68
N SER A 706 -5.56 26.64 -8.70
CA SER A 706 -5.33 25.40 -7.95
C SER A 706 -5.53 24.16 -8.82
N GLY A 707 -6.49 24.18 -9.75
CA GLY A 707 -6.67 23.11 -10.73
C GLY A 707 -5.59 23.08 -11.83
N ARG A 708 -4.72 24.09 -11.92
CA ARG A 708 -3.61 24.15 -12.90
C ARG A 708 -2.29 23.58 -12.40
N VAL A 709 -2.18 23.27 -11.11
CA VAL A 709 -0.93 22.85 -10.45
C VAL A 709 -0.70 21.35 -10.55
#